data_AF-A0A8D1NT93-F1
#
_entry.id   AF-A0A8D1NT93-F1
#
_cell.length_a   1.000
_cell.length_b   1.000
_cell.length_c   1.000
_cell.angle_alpha   90.00
_cell.angle_beta   90.00
_cell.angle_gamma   90.00
#
_symmetry.space_group_name_H-M   'P 1'
#
loop_
_entity.id
_entity.type
_entity.pdbx_description
1 polymer ?
#
loop_
_entity_poly.entity_id
_entity_poly.type
_entity_poly.pdbx_seq_one_letter_code
_entity_poly.pdbx_strand_id
1 'polypeptide(L)'
;MACPWKFLFKAKSSRFDLTEEKDINNNLEKLRQASSSPVTQDDPKCPSRSRHRNECSQPLAETAKKSPDSLVKLDVLPPACPRHVRIKNWGSGMTFQDTLHREAKGDLACKSKSCLGAIMNPKSLTIGPRDKPTPPDELLPQAIEFVNLYYSSFKEAKIEEHLARVEAVTKEIETTGTYQLTGDELIFAAKQAWRNAPRCIGRIQWSNLQVFDARSCSTAQEMFEHICRHLRYATNNGNIRSAITVFPQRSDGKHDFRVWNAQLIRYAGYQMPDGTIIGDPASVEFTQLCIDLGWKPKYGRFDVVPLVLQADGHDPELFEIPPDLVLEVPMEHPKYEWFQELELKWYALPAVANMLLEVGGLEFPGCPFNGWYMGTEIGVRDFCDVQRYNILEEVGRRMGLETHKLASLWKDRAVVEINVAVLHSFQKQNVTIMDHHSAAESFMKYMQNEYRSRGGCPADWIWLVPPISGSITPVFHQEMLNYVLSPFYYYQVEAWKTHVWQDEKRRPRRKEIRFKVLVKAVLFAAVLMHKTMAARVRATILFATETGRSETLARDLGALFSCAFNPKVLCMDEYRLSRLEEEQLLLVVTSTFGNGGSPGNGEKLKKSLFMLKELTNKFRYAVFGLGSSMYPQFCAFAHDVDQKLSHLGASQLTPTGEGDELSGQEEAFRGWAVQTFKVACETFDVRGKHHIQIPKLYTSNVTWDPQLYRLVQDSEPLDLNKALSSMHAKYVFSMRLKSQQNLQSPQSSRTTLLVELCCEGSQGPSYLPGEHLGVFPANQPALVQGILERVVDGPAPHQPVRLETLSENGSYWVKDKRLPPCSLSQALTYFLDITTPPTQLLLRKLAQLATDEAERQRLETLCQPSDYNKWKFTNSPTFLEVLEEFPSLRVSASFLLSQLPILKPRYYSISSSRDRTPTEIHLTVAVLTYRTRDGQGPLHHGVCSTWLSSLKPQDLVPCFVRSASGFQLPEDPSRPCILIGPGTGIAPFRSFWQQRLHEAEHKGLQGGRMTLVFGCRRPDEDHLYQEEMLEMARKGVLHEVHTAYSRLPGQPKVYVQDLLRQRLAGEVLRVLHEEQGHLYVCGDVRMARDVACTLKQLVATALTLNEEQVEDYFFQLKSQKRYHEDIFGAVFPYEVKKEGAVGPPSDPRAPGAHGKS
;
A
#
# COMPACT_ATOMS: atom_id res chain seq x y z
N MET A 1 -15.17 -54.75 -8.09
CA MET A 1 -15.35 -56.22 -8.02
C MET A 1 -14.02 -56.86 -7.62
N ALA A 2 -14.04 -58.13 -7.20
CA ALA A 2 -12.91 -59.07 -7.11
C ALA A 2 -11.53 -58.56 -6.63
N CYS A 3 -11.14 -59.00 -5.43
CA CYS A 3 -9.73 -59.16 -5.06
C CYS A 3 -9.27 -60.59 -5.39
N PRO A 4 -8.06 -60.80 -5.92
CA PRO A 4 -7.34 -62.05 -5.72
C PRO A 4 -5.87 -61.88 -5.26
N TRP A 5 -5.47 -62.68 -4.28
CA TRP A 5 -4.07 -62.93 -3.88
C TRP A 5 -3.38 -63.96 -4.81
N LYS A 6 -2.03 -64.01 -4.85
CA LYS A 6 -1.20 -65.15 -4.31
C LYS A 6 0.27 -65.21 -4.78
N PHE A 7 1.17 -65.60 -3.84
CA PHE A 7 2.42 -66.40 -3.98
C PHE A 7 3.58 -65.84 -4.88
N LEU A 8 4.87 -66.24 -4.80
CA LEU A 8 5.83 -66.98 -3.90
C LEU A 8 7.27 -66.55 -4.36
N PHE A 9 8.45 -66.78 -3.75
CA PHE A 9 9.06 -67.57 -2.64
C PHE A 9 10.01 -66.61 -1.85
N LYS A 10 10.36 -66.73 -0.56
CA LYS A 10 11.09 -67.75 0.25
C LYS A 10 12.59 -67.95 -0.09
N ALA A 11 13.52 -67.35 0.69
CA ALA A 11 14.50 -68.07 1.53
C ALA A 11 15.69 -67.23 2.11
N LYS A 12 16.16 -67.69 3.30
CA LYS A 12 17.45 -67.46 3.98
C LYS A 12 17.82 -66.07 4.52
N SER A 13 18.36 -66.11 5.74
CA SER A 13 18.92 -65.01 6.51
C SER A 13 20.45 -65.07 6.55
N SER A 14 21.07 -63.94 6.90
CA SER A 14 22.30 -63.89 7.69
C SER A 14 22.01 -63.01 8.91
N ARG A 15 22.51 -63.39 10.09
CA ARG A 15 22.41 -62.55 11.31
C ARG A 15 23.61 -61.63 11.41
N PHE A 16 23.37 -60.42 11.94
CA PHE A 16 24.28 -59.78 12.86
C PHE A 16 23.44 -59.39 14.08
N ASP A 17 23.89 -59.79 15.26
CA ASP A 17 23.18 -59.54 16.51
C ASP A 17 23.53 -58.14 17.02
N LEU A 18 22.50 -57.34 17.35
CA LEU A 18 22.61 -56.11 18.13
C LEU A 18 21.59 -56.18 19.26
N THR A 19 22.00 -55.74 20.45
CA THR A 19 21.32 -55.99 21.72
C THR A 19 20.03 -55.18 21.90
N GLU A 20 19.02 -55.80 22.52
CA GLU A 20 17.76 -55.17 22.86
C GLU A 20 17.92 -54.15 24.00
N GLU A 21 17.51 -52.90 23.78
CA GLU A 21 17.01 -52.03 24.85
C GLU A 21 15.48 -52.03 24.81
N LYS A 22 14.84 -51.98 25.99
CA LYS A 22 13.38 -52.22 26.10
C LYS A 22 12.57 -50.99 25.72
N ASP A 23 11.62 -51.19 24.80
CA ASP A 23 10.52 -50.25 24.54
C ASP A 23 9.50 -50.32 25.69
N ILE A 24 9.39 -49.24 26.48
CA ILE A 24 8.50 -49.14 27.65
C ILE A 24 7.41 -48.10 27.38
N ASN A 25 6.49 -48.39 26.45
CA ASN A 25 5.29 -47.57 26.23
C ASN A 25 4.09 -48.37 25.69
N ASN A 26 3.54 -49.29 26.49
CA ASN A 26 2.21 -49.85 26.20
C ASN A 26 1.48 -50.39 27.45
N ASN A 27 0.42 -49.71 27.87
CA ASN A 27 -0.51 -50.16 28.92
C ASN A 27 -1.96 -49.84 28.47
N LEU A 28 -2.55 -50.75 27.71
CA LEU A 28 -3.97 -50.71 27.30
C LEU A 28 -4.49 -52.15 27.10
N GLU A 29 -5.20 -52.67 28.11
CA GLU A 29 -5.88 -53.96 27.99
C GLU A 29 -7.13 -53.87 27.08
N LYS A 30 -7.54 -55.03 26.55
CA LYS A 30 -8.68 -55.16 25.63
C LYS A 30 -9.92 -55.68 26.35
N LEU A 31 -11.06 -55.06 26.09
CA LEU A 31 -12.37 -55.73 26.16
C LEU A 31 -13.04 -55.78 24.79
N ARG A 32 -13.96 -56.73 24.60
CA ARG A 32 -14.45 -57.19 23.29
C ARG A 32 -15.97 -57.06 23.16
N GLN A 33 -16.41 -56.77 21.93
CA GLN A 33 -17.73 -57.13 21.35
C GLN A 33 -18.96 -56.44 22.04
N ALA A 34 -20.14 -56.36 21.44
CA ALA A 34 -20.65 -56.93 20.17
C ALA A 34 -21.45 -55.89 19.33
N SER A 35 -22.03 -56.35 18.22
CA SER A 35 -22.71 -55.55 17.18
C SER A 35 -24.25 -55.56 17.27
N SER A 36 -24.91 -54.48 16.83
CA SER A 36 -26.06 -54.53 15.89
C SER A 36 -26.52 -53.13 15.42
N SER A 37 -27.33 -53.11 14.36
CA SER A 37 -27.82 -51.95 13.58
C SER A 37 -29.37 -51.80 13.76
N PRO A 38 -30.14 -50.97 13.00
CA PRO A 38 -29.82 -49.85 12.07
C PRO A 38 -30.81 -48.62 12.12
N VAL A 39 -30.61 -47.65 11.20
CA VAL A 39 -31.66 -46.95 10.38
C VAL A 39 -32.45 -45.71 10.90
N THR A 40 -32.53 -44.68 10.01
CA THR A 40 -33.45 -43.50 9.95
C THR A 40 -33.52 -42.49 11.12
N GLN A 41 -34.10 -41.28 11.01
CA GLN A 41 -34.08 -40.18 10.00
C GLN A 41 -34.85 -38.97 10.62
N ASP A 42 -34.84 -37.82 9.93
CA ASP A 42 -35.82 -36.71 10.01
C ASP A 42 -35.90 -35.80 11.27
N ASP A 43 -35.49 -34.54 11.05
CA ASP A 43 -36.10 -33.31 11.60
C ASP A 43 -37.62 -33.29 11.25
N PRO A 44 -38.56 -32.71 12.04
CA PRO A 44 -38.66 -31.23 12.01
C PRO A 44 -39.31 -30.49 13.21
N LYS A 45 -38.93 -29.21 13.34
CA LYS A 45 -39.77 -28.01 13.66
C LYS A 45 -40.64 -27.95 14.93
N CYS A 46 -40.32 -26.94 15.76
CA CYS A 46 -41.19 -26.31 16.77
C CYS A 46 -42.44 -25.60 16.16
N PRO A 47 -43.56 -25.49 16.92
CA PRO A 47 -44.33 -24.24 16.87
C PRO A 47 -44.98 -23.74 18.19
N SER A 48 -44.37 -22.71 18.80
CA SER A 48 -45.04 -21.51 19.36
C SER A 48 -45.89 -21.54 20.67
N ARG A 49 -46.01 -20.33 21.27
CA ARG A 49 -46.95 -19.85 22.34
C ARG A 49 -46.71 -20.32 23.79
N SER A 50 -46.99 -19.52 24.85
CA SER A 50 -47.18 -18.05 24.98
C SER A 50 -47.37 -17.58 26.44
N ARG A 51 -46.86 -16.37 26.79
CA ARG A 51 -47.39 -15.43 27.85
C ARG A 51 -47.29 -15.92 29.34
N HIS A 52 -47.35 -15.09 30.40
CA HIS A 52 -47.51 -13.63 30.63
C HIS A 52 -47.03 -13.22 32.06
N ARG A 53 -46.53 -11.97 32.25
CA ARG A 53 -46.72 -11.02 33.42
C ARG A 53 -46.39 -11.44 34.88
N ASN A 54 -46.10 -10.56 35.87
CA ASN A 54 -45.66 -9.14 35.98
C ASN A 54 -45.21 -8.82 37.46
N GLU A 55 -44.35 -7.80 37.68
CA GLU A 55 -44.34 -6.75 38.78
C GLU A 55 -44.40 -7.18 40.29
N CYS A 56 -44.08 -6.43 41.37
CA CYS A 56 -43.32 -5.20 41.74
C CYS A 56 -43.29 -5.08 43.31
N SER A 57 -42.59 -4.18 44.05
CA SER A 57 -41.32 -3.42 43.91
C SER A 57 -41.03 -2.52 45.15
N GLN A 58 -39.76 -2.31 45.55
CA GLN A 58 -39.27 -1.25 46.48
C GLN A 58 -39.71 -1.33 47.98
N PRO A 59 -39.15 -0.57 48.98
CA PRO A 59 -38.51 0.77 48.94
C PRO A 59 -37.15 0.96 49.69
N LEU A 60 -36.94 2.11 50.39
CA LEU A 60 -35.66 2.83 50.66
C LEU A 60 -35.31 3.03 52.17
N ALA A 61 -34.14 3.68 52.44
CA ALA A 61 -33.70 4.38 53.68
C ALA A 61 -33.10 3.52 54.85
N GLU A 62 -32.21 3.98 55.76
CA GLU A 62 -31.31 5.17 55.81
C GLU A 62 -30.11 5.01 56.82
N THR A 63 -29.10 5.89 56.68
CA THR A 63 -27.94 6.32 57.55
C THR A 63 -27.56 5.68 58.92
N ALA A 64 -26.24 5.41 59.11
CA ALA A 64 -25.35 5.74 60.28
C ALA A 64 -23.88 5.32 59.97
N LYS A 65 -22.76 6.07 60.15
CA LYS A 65 -22.08 6.64 61.36
C LYS A 65 -21.66 5.55 62.38
N LYS A 66 -20.43 5.44 62.93
CA LYS A 66 -19.17 6.27 62.98
C LYS A 66 -17.98 5.38 63.49
N SER A 67 -16.65 5.65 63.41
CA SER A 67 -15.85 6.61 62.62
C SER A 67 -14.42 6.12 62.16
N PRO A 68 -13.26 6.28 62.86
CA PRO A 68 -12.04 6.74 62.13
C PRO A 68 -10.64 6.12 62.45
N ASP A 69 -9.64 6.59 61.68
CA ASP A 69 -8.18 6.70 61.94
C ASP A 69 -7.29 5.43 61.83
N SER A 70 -6.07 5.45 61.23
CA SER A 70 -5.34 6.56 60.54
C SER A 70 -4.36 6.13 59.42
N LEU A 71 -4.36 6.93 58.35
CA LEU A 71 -3.27 7.29 57.41
C LEU A 71 -1.99 6.42 57.27
N VAL A 72 -1.87 5.73 56.12
CA VAL A 72 -0.65 5.70 55.28
C VAL A 72 -1.06 5.96 53.82
N LYS A 73 -0.14 6.46 52.98
CA LYS A 73 -0.44 6.98 51.63
C LYS A 73 -0.96 5.91 50.66
N LEU A 74 -1.94 6.30 49.85
CA LEU A 74 -2.29 5.65 48.58
C LEU A 74 -1.32 6.13 47.48
N ASP A 75 -0.50 5.23 46.94
CA ASP A 75 -0.02 5.36 45.58
C ASP A 75 -1.10 4.91 44.59
N VAL A 76 -1.16 5.56 43.43
CA VAL A 76 -2.24 5.34 42.45
C VAL A 76 -1.98 4.04 41.67
N LEU A 77 -2.78 3.01 41.95
CA LEU A 77 -2.83 1.79 41.13
C LEU A 77 -3.20 2.14 39.68
N PRO A 78 -2.44 1.65 38.67
CA PRO A 78 -2.82 1.75 37.27
C PRO A 78 -4.20 1.10 37.00
N PRO A 79 -4.94 1.54 35.96
CA PRO A 79 -6.22 0.95 35.62
C PRO A 79 -6.08 -0.55 35.34
N ALA A 80 -6.94 -1.36 35.96
CA ALA A 80 -6.79 -2.82 35.99
C ALA A 80 -6.75 -3.44 34.59
N CYS A 81 -5.61 -4.04 34.24
CA CYS A 81 -5.45 -4.79 33.00
C CYS A 81 -6.48 -5.94 32.93
N PRO A 82 -7.16 -6.18 31.79
CA PRO A 82 -8.31 -7.08 31.73
C PRO A 82 -8.09 -8.50 32.31
N ARG A 83 -9.16 -9.03 32.94
CA ARG A 83 -9.38 -10.46 33.29
C ARG A 83 -8.76 -11.48 32.31
N HIS A 84 -8.92 -11.19 31.02
CA HIS A 84 -8.63 -12.05 29.89
C HIS A 84 -8.49 -11.17 28.64
N VAL A 85 -7.80 -11.65 27.60
CA VAL A 85 -7.87 -11.03 26.28
C VAL A 85 -8.95 -11.75 25.47
N ARG A 86 -10.02 -11.03 25.09
CA ARG A 86 -11.08 -11.61 24.25
C ARG A 86 -10.64 -11.54 22.79
N ILE A 87 -10.44 -12.71 22.18
CA ILE A 87 -10.18 -12.87 20.75
C ILE A 87 -11.44 -13.34 20.01
N LYS A 88 -11.53 -13.00 18.72
CA LYS A 88 -12.66 -13.29 17.85
C LYS A 88 -12.23 -14.02 16.58
N ASN A 89 -13.07 -14.97 16.14
CA ASN A 89 -13.07 -15.46 14.77
C ASN A 89 -13.98 -14.57 13.92
N TRP A 90 -13.42 -13.90 12.91
CA TRP A 90 -14.16 -13.00 12.03
C TRP A 90 -15.01 -13.71 10.98
N GLY A 91 -14.77 -15.00 10.72
CA GLY A 91 -15.56 -15.82 9.79
C GLY A 91 -16.77 -16.46 10.47
N SER A 92 -16.59 -17.09 11.63
CA SER A 92 -17.68 -17.78 12.36
C SER A 92 -18.36 -16.93 13.45
N GLY A 93 -17.80 -15.75 13.77
CA GLY A 93 -18.28 -14.91 14.87
C GLY A 93 -17.97 -15.43 16.28
N MET A 94 -17.43 -16.65 16.41
CA MET A 94 -17.04 -17.24 17.69
C MET A 94 -16.02 -16.36 18.42
N THR A 95 -16.10 -16.31 19.76
CA THR A 95 -15.10 -15.62 20.59
C THR A 95 -14.53 -16.55 21.64
N PHE A 96 -13.22 -16.44 21.87
CA PHE A 96 -12.55 -17.08 23.02
C PHE A 96 -12.08 -16.01 24.00
N GLN A 97 -11.91 -16.39 25.25
CA GLN A 97 -11.22 -15.58 26.26
C GLN A 97 -9.90 -16.28 26.53
N ASP A 98 -8.78 -15.65 26.18
CA ASP A 98 -7.46 -16.13 26.55
C ASP A 98 -7.14 -15.64 27.97
N THR A 99 -6.88 -16.57 28.88
CA THR A 99 -6.33 -16.36 30.22
C THR A 99 -4.87 -16.79 30.33
N LEU A 100 -4.44 -17.73 29.47
CA LEU A 100 -3.12 -18.39 29.53
C LEU A 100 -1.94 -17.46 29.18
N HIS A 101 -2.15 -16.38 28.41
CA HIS A 101 -1.15 -15.34 28.17
C HIS A 101 -0.61 -14.68 29.45
N ARG A 102 -1.27 -14.87 30.59
CA ARG A 102 -0.83 -14.41 31.92
C ARG A 102 0.30 -15.23 32.51
N GLU A 103 0.51 -16.45 32.01
CA GLU A 103 1.62 -17.35 32.36
C GLU A 103 2.83 -17.16 31.41
N ALA A 104 2.84 -16.10 30.61
CA ALA A 104 3.90 -15.85 29.65
C ALA A 104 5.21 -15.38 30.32
N LYS A 105 6.34 -16.02 30.01
CA LYS A 105 7.68 -15.62 30.48
C LYS A 105 8.16 -14.27 29.91
N GLY A 106 7.43 -13.67 28.97
CA GLY A 106 7.73 -12.33 28.48
C GLY A 106 6.81 -11.83 27.36
N ASP A 107 6.72 -10.51 27.24
CA ASP A 107 5.95 -9.82 26.21
C ASP A 107 6.61 -9.95 24.83
N LEU A 108 5.97 -10.68 23.91
CA LEU A 108 6.15 -10.51 22.45
C LEU A 108 5.36 -9.29 21.92
N ALA A 109 4.87 -8.44 22.81
CA ALA A 109 3.91 -7.38 22.53
C ALA A 109 4.39 -6.33 21.52
N CYS A 110 3.44 -5.83 20.74
CA CYS A 110 3.65 -4.72 19.83
C CYS A 110 4.00 -3.43 20.59
N LYS A 111 5.08 -2.77 20.18
CA LYS A 111 5.45 -1.46 20.74
C LYS A 111 4.51 -0.40 20.15
N SER A 112 4.28 0.69 20.88
CA SER A 112 3.35 1.78 20.49
C SER A 112 3.64 2.47 19.14
N LYS A 113 4.79 2.17 18.51
CA LYS A 113 5.19 2.65 17.18
C LYS A 113 5.47 1.52 16.17
N SER A 114 5.36 0.25 16.54
CA SER A 114 5.75 -0.90 15.68
C SER A 114 5.09 -2.21 16.11
N CYS A 115 4.34 -2.83 15.18
CA CYS A 115 3.82 -4.19 15.36
C CYS A 115 4.96 -5.21 15.29
N LEU A 116 5.33 -5.84 16.42
CA LEU A 116 6.38 -6.87 16.42
C LEU A 116 5.86 -8.21 15.88
N GLY A 117 4.56 -8.49 16.04
CA GLY A 117 3.87 -9.64 15.41
C GLY A 117 3.77 -9.57 13.87
N ALA A 118 4.19 -8.46 13.24
CA ALA A 118 4.29 -8.34 11.79
C ALA A 118 5.68 -8.76 11.24
N ILE A 119 6.59 -9.23 12.10
CA ILE A 119 7.97 -9.58 11.72
C ILE A 119 8.06 -11.10 11.48
N MET A 120 8.35 -11.52 10.25
CA MET A 120 8.53 -12.94 9.89
C MET A 120 9.53 -13.68 10.78
N ASN A 121 10.66 -13.06 11.12
CA ASN A 121 11.71 -13.62 11.99
C ASN A 121 12.01 -12.65 13.15
N PRO A 122 11.23 -12.68 14.25
CA PRO A 122 11.39 -11.75 15.36
C PRO A 122 12.55 -12.17 16.26
N LYS A 123 13.47 -11.22 16.53
CA LYS A 123 14.67 -11.48 17.34
C LYS A 123 14.38 -11.97 18.77
N SER A 124 13.18 -11.74 19.29
CA SER A 124 12.74 -12.21 20.61
C SER A 124 12.52 -13.73 20.69
N LEU A 125 12.48 -14.43 19.55
CA LEU A 125 12.49 -15.91 19.51
C LEU A 125 13.90 -16.48 19.29
N THR A 126 14.94 -15.63 19.28
CA THR A 126 16.35 -16.04 19.08
C THR A 126 17.19 -15.63 20.28
N ILE A 127 17.81 -16.59 20.98
CA ILE A 127 18.70 -16.30 22.11
C ILE A 127 20.16 -16.61 21.78
N GLY A 128 21.07 -15.85 22.38
CA GLY A 128 22.50 -16.14 22.35
C GLY A 128 22.90 -17.19 23.40
N PRO A 129 24.15 -17.69 23.37
CA PRO A 129 24.72 -18.41 24.51
C PRO A 129 24.80 -17.46 25.73
N ARG A 130 24.65 -18.03 26.94
CA ARG A 130 25.00 -17.33 28.19
C ARG A 130 26.49 -17.48 28.46
N ASP A 131 27.17 -16.42 28.90
CA ASP A 131 28.59 -16.49 29.31
C ASP A 131 28.82 -17.20 30.67
N LYS A 132 27.74 -17.58 31.36
CA LYS A 132 27.70 -18.15 32.72
C LYS A 132 26.45 -19.05 32.89
N PRO A 133 26.45 -19.98 33.87
CA PRO A 133 25.23 -20.67 34.30
C PRO A 133 24.11 -19.71 34.73
N THR A 134 22.86 -20.19 34.71
CA THR A 134 21.74 -19.52 35.39
C THR A 134 22.03 -19.45 36.90
N PRO A 135 22.00 -18.28 37.55
CA PRO A 135 22.22 -18.16 38.99
C PRO A 135 21.24 -19.03 39.81
N PRO A 136 21.64 -19.65 40.94
CA PRO A 136 20.76 -20.49 41.74
C PRO A 136 19.46 -19.81 42.19
N ASP A 137 19.49 -18.50 42.42
CA ASP A 137 18.35 -17.64 42.76
C ASP A 137 17.40 -17.36 41.58
N GLU A 138 17.91 -17.37 40.33
CA GLU A 138 17.06 -17.41 39.13
C GLU A 138 16.56 -18.82 38.81
N LEU A 139 17.37 -19.86 39.09
CA LEU A 139 17.13 -21.24 38.69
C LEU A 139 16.09 -21.94 39.57
N LEU A 140 16.24 -21.85 40.90
CA LEU A 140 15.39 -22.59 41.85
C LEU A 140 13.88 -22.29 41.69
N PRO A 141 13.42 -21.03 41.51
CA PRO A 141 12.00 -20.76 41.27
C PRO A 141 11.46 -21.40 39.99
N GLN A 142 12.25 -21.39 38.91
CA GLN A 142 11.86 -21.98 37.62
C GLN A 142 11.87 -23.52 37.66
N ALA A 143 12.83 -24.10 38.39
CA ALA A 143 12.90 -25.54 38.62
C ALA A 143 11.67 -26.04 39.39
N ILE A 144 11.29 -25.34 40.46
CA ILE A 144 10.07 -25.63 41.24
C ILE A 144 8.81 -25.41 40.41
N GLU A 145 8.72 -24.34 39.62
CA GLU A 145 7.61 -24.10 38.68
C GLU A 145 7.44 -25.27 37.70
N PHE A 146 8.53 -25.76 37.10
CA PHE A 146 8.48 -26.90 36.20
C PHE A 146 8.11 -28.22 36.89
N VAL A 147 8.65 -28.50 38.08
CA VAL A 147 8.29 -29.70 38.86
C VAL A 147 6.80 -29.66 39.24
N ASN A 148 6.29 -28.51 39.65
CA ASN A 148 4.85 -28.31 39.91
C ASN A 148 4.01 -28.56 38.65
N LEU A 149 4.44 -28.04 37.50
CA LEU A 149 3.77 -28.27 36.21
C LEU A 149 3.74 -29.76 35.83
N TYR A 150 4.86 -30.48 36.00
CA TYR A 150 4.93 -31.92 35.77
C TYR A 150 3.98 -32.71 36.69
N TYR A 151 4.05 -32.51 38.01
CA TYR A 151 3.19 -33.24 38.95
C TYR A 151 1.70 -32.86 38.83
N SER A 152 1.38 -31.64 38.38
CA SER A 152 0.00 -31.22 38.06
C SER A 152 -0.61 -31.93 36.84
N SER A 153 0.20 -32.59 36.00
CA SER A 153 -0.26 -33.26 34.79
C SER A 153 -0.83 -34.67 35.02
N PHE A 154 -0.61 -35.25 36.21
CA PHE A 154 -1.14 -36.55 36.59
C PHE A 154 -2.64 -36.47 36.94
N LYS A 155 -3.38 -37.54 36.61
CA LYS A 155 -4.82 -37.67 36.96
C LYS A 155 -5.07 -37.87 38.46
N GLU A 156 -4.06 -38.37 39.17
CA GLU A 156 -4.09 -38.68 40.60
C GLU A 156 -2.93 -37.94 41.27
N ALA A 157 -3.20 -37.30 42.41
CA ALA A 157 -2.26 -36.39 43.05
C ALA A 157 -1.16 -37.15 43.83
N LYS A 158 0.03 -37.25 43.22
CA LYS A 158 1.24 -37.87 43.79
C LYS A 158 1.94 -36.95 44.82
N ILE A 159 1.23 -36.55 45.88
CA ILE A 159 1.67 -35.49 46.82
C ILE A 159 3.03 -35.80 47.48
N GLU A 160 3.24 -37.03 47.95
CA GLU A 160 4.50 -37.41 48.63
C GLU A 160 5.70 -37.41 47.67
N GLU A 161 5.55 -37.99 46.47
CA GLU A 161 6.57 -37.96 45.42
C GLU A 161 6.89 -36.53 44.97
N HIS A 162 5.87 -35.69 44.84
CA HIS A 162 6.00 -34.30 44.42
C HIS A 162 6.82 -33.49 45.43
N LEU A 163 6.47 -33.56 46.72
CA LEU A 163 7.22 -32.88 47.78
C LEU A 163 8.66 -33.40 47.88
N ALA A 164 8.87 -34.72 47.81
CA ALA A 164 10.20 -35.31 47.83
C ALA A 164 11.06 -34.88 46.62
N ARG A 165 10.46 -34.75 45.42
CA ARG A 165 11.18 -34.26 44.23
C ARG A 165 11.50 -32.77 44.32
N VAL A 166 10.62 -31.95 44.88
CA VAL A 166 10.90 -30.52 45.15
C VAL A 166 12.07 -30.38 46.15
N GLU A 167 12.10 -31.14 47.24
CA GLU A 167 13.21 -31.14 48.19
C GLU A 167 14.52 -31.60 47.51
N ALA A 168 14.47 -32.68 46.74
CA ALA A 168 15.62 -33.21 46.03
C ALA A 168 16.21 -32.20 45.02
N VAL A 169 15.37 -31.56 44.19
CA VAL A 169 15.81 -30.51 43.25
C VAL A 169 16.38 -29.30 43.96
N THR A 170 15.75 -28.86 45.07
CA THR A 170 16.25 -27.74 45.87
C THR A 170 17.66 -28.03 46.37
N LYS A 171 17.87 -29.20 46.96
CA LYS A 171 19.16 -29.66 47.47
C LYS A 171 20.21 -29.87 46.37
N GLU A 172 19.81 -30.33 45.19
CA GLU A 172 20.70 -30.47 44.03
C GLU A 172 21.24 -29.11 43.57
N ILE A 173 20.37 -28.08 43.50
CA ILE A 173 20.74 -26.70 43.17
C ILE A 173 21.61 -26.07 44.26
N GLU A 174 21.27 -26.25 45.54
CA GLU A 174 22.06 -25.75 46.67
C GLU A 174 23.48 -26.35 46.73
N THR A 175 23.65 -27.62 46.33
CA THR A 175 24.94 -28.32 46.45
C THR A 175 25.79 -28.32 45.18
N THR A 176 25.17 -28.17 43.99
CA THR A 176 25.89 -28.23 42.69
C THR A 176 25.77 -26.96 41.85
N GLY A 177 24.84 -26.06 42.19
CA GLY A 177 24.48 -24.89 41.37
C GLY A 177 23.54 -25.19 40.20
N THR A 178 23.13 -26.44 40.00
CA THR A 178 22.24 -26.89 38.90
C THR A 178 21.34 -28.05 39.37
N TYR A 179 20.45 -28.55 38.51
CA TYR A 179 19.81 -29.84 38.70
C TYR A 179 19.72 -30.63 37.38
N GLN A 180 19.35 -31.91 37.48
CA GLN A 180 19.11 -32.81 36.36
C GLN A 180 17.63 -33.21 36.27
N LEU A 181 17.11 -33.32 35.04
CA LEU A 181 15.78 -33.88 34.80
C LEU A 181 15.78 -35.41 34.86
N THR A 182 14.72 -36.01 35.38
CA THR A 182 14.44 -37.44 35.17
C THR A 182 14.09 -37.71 33.69
N GLY A 183 14.11 -38.98 33.27
CA GLY A 183 13.71 -39.34 31.90
C GLY A 183 12.27 -38.95 31.58
N ASP A 184 11.34 -39.19 32.51
CA ASP A 184 9.93 -38.83 32.34
C ASP A 184 9.69 -37.31 32.36
N GLU A 185 10.42 -36.57 33.20
CA GLU A 185 10.43 -35.10 33.19
C GLU A 185 10.93 -34.56 31.84
N LEU A 186 12.00 -35.13 31.26
CA LEU A 186 12.51 -34.74 29.95
C LEU A 186 11.49 -35.03 28.83
N ILE A 187 10.85 -36.21 28.87
CA ILE A 187 9.81 -36.60 27.93
C ILE A 187 8.62 -35.64 28.01
N PHE A 188 8.18 -35.28 29.22
CA PHE A 188 7.13 -34.30 29.45
C PHE A 188 7.54 -32.90 28.95
N ALA A 189 8.75 -32.45 29.28
CA ALA A 189 9.27 -31.14 28.90
C ALA A 189 9.28 -30.94 27.38
N ALA A 190 9.83 -31.89 26.63
CA ALA A 190 9.91 -31.80 25.17
C ALA A 190 8.51 -31.83 24.50
N LYS A 191 7.59 -32.64 25.03
CA LYS A 191 6.18 -32.69 24.58
C LYS A 191 5.44 -31.38 24.87
N GLN A 192 5.60 -30.83 26.07
CA GLN A 192 4.96 -29.58 26.49
C GLN A 192 5.56 -28.35 25.77
N ALA A 193 6.86 -28.34 25.50
CA ALA A 193 7.50 -27.34 24.64
C ALA A 193 6.94 -27.35 23.21
N TRP A 194 6.69 -28.54 22.62
CA TRP A 194 6.07 -28.61 21.29
C TRP A 194 4.61 -28.12 21.32
N ARG A 195 3.85 -28.48 22.35
CA ARG A 195 2.51 -27.95 22.60
C ARG A 195 2.50 -26.41 22.72
N ASN A 196 3.50 -25.84 23.39
CA ASN A 196 3.65 -24.39 23.57
C ASN A 196 4.10 -23.64 22.30
N ALA A 197 4.74 -24.29 21.32
CA ALA A 197 5.42 -23.64 20.20
C ALA A 197 4.49 -22.88 19.22
N PRO A 198 4.44 -21.52 19.23
CA PRO A 198 3.40 -20.73 18.54
C PRO A 198 3.46 -20.79 17.01
N ARG A 199 4.57 -21.29 16.45
CA ARG A 199 4.82 -21.38 14.99
C ARG A 199 4.53 -22.74 14.38
N CYS A 200 4.22 -23.77 15.16
CA CYS A 200 3.91 -25.08 14.61
C CYS A 200 2.40 -25.27 14.40
N ILE A 201 2.01 -25.50 13.14
CA ILE A 201 0.62 -25.79 12.74
C ILE A 201 0.22 -27.25 13.05
N GLY A 202 1.17 -28.18 12.98
CA GLY A 202 0.96 -29.62 13.22
C GLY A 202 0.84 -30.05 14.70
N ARG A 203 0.71 -29.11 15.65
CA ARG A 203 0.76 -29.37 17.10
C ARG A 203 -0.24 -30.37 17.66
N ILE A 204 -1.29 -30.75 16.92
CA ILE A 204 -2.29 -31.72 17.39
C ILE A 204 -1.69 -33.09 17.80
N GLN A 205 -0.49 -33.43 17.31
CA GLN A 205 0.22 -34.68 17.63
C GLN A 205 1.24 -34.55 18.77
N TRP A 206 1.24 -33.45 19.55
CA TRP A 206 2.26 -33.18 20.58
C TRP A 206 2.46 -34.32 21.61
N SER A 207 1.40 -35.05 21.94
CA SER A 207 1.43 -36.22 22.85
C SER A 207 2.25 -37.39 22.30
N ASN A 208 2.35 -37.49 20.97
CA ASN A 208 2.84 -38.66 20.23
C ASN A 208 4.30 -38.48 19.77
N LEU A 209 4.96 -37.41 20.20
CA LEU A 209 6.39 -37.19 19.98
C LEU A 209 7.23 -38.32 20.58
N GLN A 210 8.05 -38.97 19.77
CA GLN A 210 9.14 -39.81 20.28
C GLN A 210 10.25 -38.90 20.82
N VAL A 211 10.71 -39.19 22.03
CA VAL A 211 11.87 -38.52 22.63
C VAL A 211 13.00 -39.54 22.72
N PHE A 212 14.18 -39.18 22.24
CA PHE A 212 15.42 -39.92 22.47
C PHE A 212 16.27 -39.11 23.47
N ASP A 213 16.41 -39.62 24.68
CA ASP A 213 17.37 -39.09 25.64
C ASP A 213 18.79 -39.46 25.17
N ALA A 214 19.61 -38.45 24.93
CA ALA A 214 21.01 -38.57 24.54
C ALA A 214 21.91 -37.73 25.45
N ARG A 215 21.47 -37.45 26.69
CA ARG A 215 22.23 -36.65 27.68
C ARG A 215 23.45 -37.37 28.27
N SER A 216 23.64 -38.65 27.94
CA SER A 216 24.86 -39.42 28.21
C SER A 216 25.92 -39.32 27.09
N CYS A 217 25.60 -38.65 25.97
CA CYS A 217 26.52 -38.45 24.85
C CYS A 217 27.72 -37.58 25.26
N SER A 218 28.92 -37.97 24.83
CA SER A 218 30.19 -37.33 25.21
C SER A 218 31.01 -36.83 23.99
N THR A 219 30.83 -37.43 22.81
CA THR A 219 31.62 -37.12 21.60
C THR A 219 30.76 -36.74 20.39
N ALA A 220 31.35 -36.04 19.42
CA ALA A 220 30.66 -35.67 18.18
C ALA A 220 30.31 -36.90 17.31
N GLN A 221 31.09 -37.98 17.40
CA GLN A 221 30.79 -39.28 16.79
C GLN A 221 29.51 -39.90 17.40
N GLU A 222 29.37 -39.90 18.73
CA GLU A 222 28.14 -40.35 19.39
C GLU A 222 26.94 -39.46 18.99
N MET A 223 27.12 -38.14 18.92
CA MET A 223 26.06 -37.24 18.41
C MET A 223 25.63 -37.62 16.99
N PHE A 224 26.58 -37.90 16.10
CA PHE A 224 26.30 -38.34 14.73
C PHE A 224 25.53 -39.66 14.68
N GLU A 225 25.88 -40.63 15.53
CA GLU A 225 25.14 -41.88 15.63
C GLU A 225 23.72 -41.70 16.17
N HIS A 226 23.53 -40.91 17.22
CA HIS A 226 22.21 -40.57 17.74
C HIS A 226 21.36 -39.84 16.68
N ILE A 227 21.96 -38.97 15.87
CA ILE A 227 21.31 -38.33 14.72
C ILE A 227 20.97 -39.36 13.62
N CYS A 228 21.85 -40.32 13.31
CA CYS A 228 21.54 -41.36 12.34
C CYS A 228 20.41 -42.29 12.81
N ARG A 229 20.33 -42.58 14.12
CA ARG A 229 19.20 -43.30 14.75
C ARG A 229 17.89 -42.48 14.62
N HIS A 230 17.94 -41.18 14.89
CA HIS A 230 16.82 -40.24 14.67
C HIS A 230 16.34 -40.24 13.22
N LEU A 231 17.23 -39.99 12.25
CA LEU A 231 16.89 -39.94 10.82
C LEU A 231 16.21 -41.24 10.35
N ARG A 232 16.74 -42.40 10.77
CA ARG A 232 16.19 -43.72 10.43
C ARG A 232 14.80 -43.95 11.04
N TYR A 233 14.62 -43.64 12.32
CA TYR A 233 13.32 -43.76 13.00
C TYR A 233 12.26 -42.80 12.43
N ALA A 234 12.64 -41.54 12.22
CA ALA A 234 11.73 -40.50 11.80
C ALA A 234 11.31 -40.62 10.33
N THR A 235 12.23 -41.03 9.44
CA THR A 235 11.93 -41.21 8.00
C THR A 235 11.02 -42.40 7.73
N ASN A 236 11.21 -43.54 8.43
CA ASN A 236 10.27 -44.67 8.46
C ASN A 236 9.69 -45.06 7.07
N ASN A 237 10.58 -45.19 6.07
CA ASN A 237 10.24 -45.51 4.67
C ASN A 237 9.19 -44.57 4.04
N GLY A 238 9.21 -43.28 4.38
CA GLY A 238 8.29 -42.26 3.88
C GLY A 238 7.13 -41.95 4.83
N ASN A 239 6.75 -42.87 5.72
CA ASN A 239 5.68 -42.66 6.69
C ASN A 239 6.22 -41.89 7.93
N ILE A 240 6.45 -40.59 7.74
CA ILE A 240 7.22 -39.74 8.67
C ILE A 240 6.64 -39.75 10.10
N ARG A 241 7.48 -40.07 11.09
CA ARG A 241 7.17 -40.03 12.53
C ARG A 241 7.77 -38.79 13.18
N SER A 242 7.06 -38.14 14.09
CA SER A 242 7.63 -37.01 14.86
C SER A 242 8.58 -37.51 15.96
N ALA A 243 9.83 -37.07 15.90
CA ALA A 243 10.85 -37.37 16.90
C ALA A 243 11.60 -36.11 17.34
N ILE A 244 12.19 -36.18 18.54
CA ILE A 244 13.23 -35.28 19.02
C ILE A 244 14.35 -36.10 19.67
N THR A 245 15.59 -35.66 19.50
CA THR A 245 16.74 -36.19 20.24
C THR A 245 17.31 -35.07 21.10
N VAL A 246 17.50 -35.29 22.40
CA VAL A 246 17.99 -34.24 23.32
C VAL A 246 19.37 -34.61 23.85
N PHE A 247 20.37 -33.84 23.45
CA PHE A 247 21.76 -33.95 23.89
C PHE A 247 21.98 -33.27 25.27
N PRO A 248 23.17 -33.34 25.90
CA PRO A 248 23.41 -32.80 27.24
C PRO A 248 23.00 -31.33 27.43
N GLN A 249 22.63 -30.97 28.65
CA GLN A 249 22.31 -29.59 29.03
C GLN A 249 23.56 -28.72 29.11
N ARG A 250 23.38 -27.41 28.86
CA ARG A 250 24.41 -26.39 29.09
C ARG A 250 24.80 -26.37 30.57
N SER A 251 26.09 -26.57 30.84
CA SER A 251 26.68 -26.53 32.18
C SER A 251 27.24 -25.15 32.53
N ASP A 252 28.16 -24.61 31.72
CA ASP A 252 28.85 -23.34 31.98
C ASP A 252 28.77 -22.29 30.86
N GLY A 253 28.12 -22.63 29.73
CA GLY A 253 28.01 -21.77 28.55
C GLY A 253 29.16 -21.89 27.54
N LYS A 254 30.16 -22.74 27.81
CA LYS A 254 31.29 -23.04 26.90
C LYS A 254 31.21 -24.48 26.39
N HIS A 255 30.90 -25.42 27.27
CA HIS A 255 30.84 -26.85 26.99
C HIS A 255 29.47 -27.26 26.40
N ASP A 256 29.00 -26.49 25.41
CA ASP A 256 27.72 -26.73 24.73
C ASP A 256 27.83 -27.93 23.75
N PHE A 257 26.75 -28.72 23.68
CA PHE A 257 26.52 -29.71 22.61
C PHE A 257 25.60 -29.09 21.55
N ARG A 258 26.07 -28.93 20.31
CA ARG A 258 25.35 -28.22 19.24
C ARG A 258 25.44 -28.90 17.88
N VAL A 259 24.31 -28.94 17.18
CA VAL A 259 24.28 -29.12 15.72
C VAL A 259 24.37 -27.71 15.10
N TRP A 260 25.36 -27.47 14.23
CA TRP A 260 25.52 -26.15 13.61
C TRP A 260 24.57 -25.94 12.42
N ASN A 261 24.09 -27.03 11.80
CA ASN A 261 23.14 -27.01 10.69
C ASN A 261 21.76 -26.47 11.14
N ALA A 262 21.10 -25.68 10.30
CA ALA A 262 19.72 -25.23 10.57
C ALA A 262 18.69 -26.38 10.58
N GLN A 263 18.91 -27.38 9.73
CA GLN A 263 18.17 -28.64 9.67
C GLN A 263 19.17 -29.79 9.50
N LEU A 264 18.84 -30.99 9.98
CA LEU A 264 19.72 -32.17 9.87
C LEU A 264 20.04 -32.49 8.40
N ILE A 265 19.03 -32.52 7.55
CA ILE A 265 19.19 -32.61 6.10
C ILE A 265 18.98 -31.21 5.52
N ARG A 266 19.90 -30.75 4.67
CA ARG A 266 19.78 -29.48 3.96
C ARG A 266 20.58 -29.51 2.65
N TYR A 267 20.09 -28.83 1.62
CA TYR A 267 20.82 -28.66 0.37
C TYR A 267 21.84 -27.53 0.43
N ALA A 268 22.96 -27.72 -0.26
CA ALA A 268 24.05 -26.76 -0.42
C ALA A 268 23.65 -25.56 -1.29
N GLY A 269 24.39 -24.45 -1.14
CA GLY A 269 24.29 -23.26 -1.98
C GLY A 269 25.69 -22.79 -2.38
N TYR A 270 25.96 -22.76 -3.69
CA TYR A 270 27.27 -22.42 -4.24
C TYR A 270 27.20 -21.07 -4.95
N GLN A 271 27.87 -20.04 -4.41
CA GLN A 271 28.05 -18.77 -5.12
C GLN A 271 29.14 -18.93 -6.17
N MET A 272 28.77 -18.75 -7.44
CA MET A 272 29.64 -18.94 -8.59
C MET A 272 30.45 -17.66 -8.91
N PRO A 273 31.57 -17.75 -9.65
CA PRO A 273 32.44 -16.60 -9.92
C PRO A 273 31.80 -15.46 -10.72
N ASP A 274 30.70 -15.72 -11.42
CA ASP A 274 29.88 -14.74 -12.16
C ASP A 274 28.81 -14.05 -11.27
N GLY A 275 28.67 -14.48 -10.01
CA GLY A 275 27.66 -13.99 -9.07
C GLY A 275 26.35 -14.78 -9.08
N THR A 276 26.20 -15.79 -9.93
CA THR A 276 25.04 -16.72 -9.87
C THR A 276 25.12 -17.65 -8.65
N ILE A 277 24.02 -18.34 -8.33
CA ILE A 277 23.98 -19.33 -7.25
C ILE A 277 23.44 -20.66 -7.81
N ILE A 278 24.17 -21.74 -7.54
CA ILE A 278 23.72 -23.12 -7.79
C ILE A 278 23.27 -23.72 -6.46
N GLY A 279 22.08 -24.32 -6.42
CA GLY A 279 21.49 -24.92 -5.22
C GLY A 279 20.62 -23.95 -4.43
N ASP A 280 20.63 -24.03 -3.10
CA ASP A 280 19.80 -23.22 -2.20
C ASP A 280 20.53 -21.92 -1.75
N PRO A 281 20.08 -20.72 -2.17
CA PRO A 281 20.67 -19.46 -1.73
C PRO A 281 20.69 -19.23 -0.21
N ALA A 282 19.75 -19.82 0.53
CA ALA A 282 19.73 -19.71 2.00
C ALA A 282 20.88 -20.47 2.68
N SER A 283 21.52 -21.42 1.98
CA SER A 283 22.58 -22.25 2.52
C SER A 283 24.00 -21.73 2.21
N VAL A 284 24.17 -20.63 1.47
CA VAL A 284 25.47 -20.22 0.91
C VAL A 284 26.54 -19.95 1.98
N GLU A 285 26.22 -19.21 3.06
CA GLU A 285 27.18 -18.95 4.16
C GLU A 285 27.65 -20.27 4.81
N PHE A 286 26.71 -21.18 5.07
CA PHE A 286 26.98 -22.47 5.71
C PHE A 286 27.69 -23.46 4.77
N THR A 287 27.41 -23.40 3.48
CA THR A 287 28.07 -24.23 2.46
C THR A 287 29.54 -23.87 2.35
N GLN A 288 29.86 -22.57 2.30
CA GLN A 288 31.26 -22.12 2.34
C GLN A 288 31.95 -22.50 3.66
N LEU A 289 31.24 -22.46 4.79
CA LEU A 289 31.76 -22.92 6.08
C LEU A 289 32.15 -24.40 6.04
N CYS A 290 31.30 -25.29 5.51
CA CYS A 290 31.62 -26.71 5.35
C CYS A 290 32.85 -26.91 4.45
N ILE A 291 32.96 -26.18 3.34
CA ILE A 291 34.11 -26.22 2.42
C ILE A 291 35.39 -25.77 3.13
N ASP A 292 35.34 -24.67 3.88
CA ASP A 292 36.49 -24.13 4.63
C ASP A 292 36.96 -25.08 5.76
N LEU A 293 36.04 -25.91 6.30
CA LEU A 293 36.33 -27.00 7.25
C LEU A 293 36.86 -28.28 6.59
N GLY A 294 36.94 -28.33 5.25
CA GLY A 294 37.54 -29.44 4.49
C GLY A 294 36.54 -30.32 3.71
N TRP A 295 35.25 -29.99 3.70
CA TRP A 295 34.28 -30.71 2.86
C TRP A 295 34.56 -30.54 1.36
N LYS A 296 34.25 -31.57 0.57
CA LYS A 296 34.50 -31.62 -0.87
C LYS A 296 33.17 -31.63 -1.65
N PRO A 297 32.67 -30.45 -2.07
CA PRO A 297 31.38 -30.33 -2.74
C PRO A 297 31.39 -30.95 -4.14
N LYS A 298 30.22 -31.36 -4.64
CA LYS A 298 30.04 -31.88 -6.00
C LYS A 298 29.52 -30.79 -6.97
N TYR A 299 29.15 -29.62 -6.43
CA TYR A 299 28.55 -28.48 -7.14
C TYR A 299 27.19 -28.79 -7.78
N GLY A 300 26.48 -29.79 -7.24
CA GLY A 300 25.12 -30.14 -7.65
C GLY A 300 24.05 -29.26 -7.00
N ARG A 301 22.99 -28.97 -7.76
CA ARG A 301 21.83 -28.16 -7.32
C ARG A 301 21.09 -28.70 -6.08
N PHE A 302 21.32 -29.96 -5.74
CA PHE A 302 20.71 -30.64 -4.61
C PHE A 302 21.74 -31.53 -3.88
N ASP A 303 22.99 -31.05 -3.78
CA ASP A 303 23.99 -31.66 -2.89
C ASP A 303 23.57 -31.48 -1.42
N VAL A 304 23.59 -32.54 -0.63
CA VAL A 304 23.34 -32.47 0.82
C VAL A 304 24.61 -32.01 1.52
N VAL A 305 24.52 -31.00 2.39
CA VAL A 305 25.66 -30.56 3.22
C VAL A 305 25.94 -31.55 4.35
N PRO A 306 27.20 -31.73 4.79
CA PRO A 306 27.51 -32.57 5.94
C PRO A 306 26.89 -32.00 7.22
N LEU A 307 26.71 -32.87 8.22
CA LEU A 307 26.47 -32.45 9.59
C LEU A 307 27.76 -31.87 10.17
N VAL A 308 27.65 -30.70 10.78
CA VAL A 308 28.73 -30.00 11.48
C VAL A 308 28.37 -30.04 12.97
N LEU A 309 29.06 -30.89 13.72
CA LEU A 309 28.67 -31.27 15.09
C LEU A 309 29.73 -30.85 16.10
N GLN A 310 29.28 -30.26 17.20
CA GLN A 310 30.09 -29.83 18.34
C GLN A 310 29.60 -30.55 19.59
N ALA A 311 30.50 -31.29 20.25
CA ALA A 311 30.28 -31.92 21.55
C ALA A 311 31.15 -31.24 22.61
N ASP A 312 30.64 -31.08 23.83
CA ASP A 312 31.35 -30.57 25.02
C ASP A 312 32.20 -29.31 24.79
N GLY A 313 31.76 -28.39 23.90
CA GLY A 313 32.52 -27.18 23.58
C GLY A 313 33.76 -27.35 22.70
N HIS A 314 34.05 -28.56 22.19
CA HIS A 314 35.17 -28.82 21.29
C HIS A 314 34.96 -28.26 19.86
N ASP A 315 36.06 -28.16 19.10
CA ASP A 315 36.02 -27.73 17.69
C ASP A 315 35.24 -28.71 16.82
N PRO A 316 34.31 -28.23 15.97
CA PRO A 316 33.31 -29.06 15.32
C PRO A 316 33.90 -30.04 14.31
N GLU A 317 33.28 -31.21 14.22
CA GLU A 317 33.63 -32.28 13.29
C GLU A 317 32.60 -32.39 12.14
N LEU A 318 33.07 -32.85 10.98
CA LEU A 318 32.26 -33.00 9.76
C LEU A 318 31.86 -34.47 9.56
N PHE A 319 30.56 -34.71 9.41
CA PHE A 319 30.02 -36.05 9.12
C PHE A 319 29.11 -36.00 7.89
N GLU A 320 29.45 -36.74 6.83
CA GLU A 320 28.53 -36.93 5.70
C GLU A 320 27.41 -37.90 6.10
N ILE A 321 26.16 -37.52 5.84
CA ILE A 321 25.01 -38.38 6.14
C ILE A 321 25.01 -39.57 5.17
N PRO A 322 24.87 -40.83 5.66
CA PRO A 322 24.73 -41.99 4.81
C PRO A 322 23.57 -41.81 3.81
N PRO A 323 23.78 -41.99 2.49
CA PRO A 323 22.74 -41.71 1.49
C PRO A 323 21.44 -42.52 1.67
N ASP A 324 21.50 -43.70 2.30
CA ASP A 324 20.32 -44.51 2.66
C ASP A 324 19.41 -43.85 3.70
N LEU A 325 19.91 -42.85 4.45
CA LEU A 325 19.15 -42.07 5.42
C LEU A 325 18.55 -40.79 4.83
N VAL A 326 18.84 -40.45 3.57
CA VAL A 326 18.31 -39.26 2.89
C VAL A 326 17.30 -39.66 1.82
N LEU A 327 16.05 -39.83 2.23
CA LEU A 327 14.93 -40.04 1.32
C LEU A 327 14.61 -38.73 0.58
N GLU A 328 14.92 -38.68 -0.72
CA GLU A 328 14.57 -37.57 -1.62
C GLU A 328 13.39 -37.93 -2.53
N VAL A 329 12.44 -37.00 -2.62
CA VAL A 329 11.27 -37.07 -3.51
C VAL A 329 11.55 -36.23 -4.77
N PRO A 330 11.85 -36.82 -5.94
CA PRO A 330 11.81 -36.11 -7.22
C PRO A 330 10.41 -35.62 -7.55
N MET A 331 10.33 -34.45 -8.17
CA MET A 331 9.08 -33.73 -8.42
C MET A 331 8.56 -33.93 -9.85
N GLU A 332 7.26 -34.14 -9.95
CA GLU A 332 6.51 -34.27 -11.19
C GLU A 332 5.11 -33.65 -11.04
N HIS A 333 4.47 -33.32 -12.15
CA HIS A 333 3.14 -32.71 -12.13
C HIS A 333 2.12 -33.59 -12.89
N PRO A 334 0.94 -33.90 -12.31
CA PRO A 334 -0.02 -34.87 -12.87
C PRO A 334 -0.66 -34.48 -14.22
N LYS A 335 -0.32 -33.30 -14.75
CA LYS A 335 -0.84 -32.69 -15.98
C LYS A 335 0.25 -32.09 -16.88
N TYR A 336 1.47 -31.92 -16.37
CA TYR A 336 2.56 -31.27 -17.10
C TYR A 336 3.80 -32.16 -17.05
N GLU A 337 3.95 -33.03 -18.05
CA GLU A 337 5.06 -34.00 -18.13
C GLU A 337 6.44 -33.29 -18.10
N TRP A 338 6.54 -32.14 -18.77
CA TRP A 338 7.73 -31.28 -18.78
C TRP A 338 8.19 -30.81 -17.38
N PHE A 339 7.37 -30.93 -16.33
CA PHE A 339 7.76 -30.54 -14.99
C PHE A 339 8.93 -31.40 -14.45
N GLN A 340 9.05 -32.65 -14.92
CA GLN A 340 10.20 -33.51 -14.59
C GLN A 340 11.53 -32.95 -15.17
N GLU A 341 11.49 -32.23 -16.30
CA GLU A 341 12.66 -31.56 -16.90
C GLU A 341 13.22 -30.43 -16.03
N LEU A 342 12.47 -29.97 -15.02
CA LEU A 342 12.98 -29.00 -14.05
C LEU A 342 13.95 -29.64 -13.04
N GLU A 343 14.10 -30.97 -13.05
CA GLU A 343 15.00 -31.76 -12.17
C GLU A 343 14.87 -31.43 -10.68
N LEU A 344 13.69 -30.97 -10.26
CA LEU A 344 13.39 -30.59 -8.88
C LEU A 344 13.25 -31.83 -8.01
N LYS A 345 13.80 -31.79 -6.80
CA LYS A 345 13.57 -32.80 -5.75
C LYS A 345 13.62 -32.15 -4.37
N TRP A 346 13.08 -32.84 -3.36
CA TRP A 346 13.17 -32.39 -1.97
C TRP A 346 13.31 -33.55 -0.99
N TYR A 347 14.07 -33.35 0.10
CA TYR A 347 14.21 -34.36 1.15
C TYR A 347 12.91 -34.48 1.97
N ALA A 348 12.56 -35.71 2.36
CA ALA A 348 11.27 -36.03 2.96
C ALA A 348 11.09 -35.53 4.41
N LEU A 349 12.19 -35.30 5.14
CA LEU A 349 12.19 -35.12 6.61
C LEU A 349 12.56 -33.68 7.04
N PRO A 350 11.61 -32.86 7.54
CA PRO A 350 11.87 -31.51 8.03
C PRO A 350 12.40 -31.54 9.48
N ALA A 351 13.61 -32.06 9.68
CA ALA A 351 14.25 -32.11 10.99
C ALA A 351 15.04 -30.82 11.30
N VAL A 352 14.44 -29.90 12.06
CA VAL A 352 15.04 -28.63 12.50
C VAL A 352 16.05 -28.89 13.63
N ALA A 353 17.24 -28.28 13.55
CA ALA A 353 18.36 -28.59 14.44
C ALA A 353 19.02 -27.39 15.13
N ASN A 354 18.68 -26.14 14.75
CA ASN A 354 19.20 -24.91 15.36
C ASN A 354 18.32 -24.32 16.49
N MET A 355 17.41 -25.11 17.05
CA MET A 355 16.64 -24.74 18.24
C MET A 355 17.33 -25.28 19.51
N LEU A 356 17.04 -24.67 20.66
CA LEU A 356 17.31 -25.24 21.98
C LEU A 356 16.01 -25.41 22.76
N LEU A 357 16.00 -26.34 23.72
CA LEU A 357 14.90 -26.50 24.67
C LEU A 357 15.23 -25.73 25.96
N GLU A 358 14.33 -24.84 26.38
CA GLU A 358 14.33 -24.25 27.73
C GLU A 358 13.28 -24.97 28.58
N VAL A 359 13.69 -25.39 29.77
CA VAL A 359 12.82 -26.04 30.75
C VAL A 359 13.33 -25.76 32.16
N GLY A 360 12.50 -25.11 32.99
CA GLY A 360 12.80 -24.86 34.39
C GLY A 360 14.09 -24.05 34.63
N GLY A 361 14.51 -23.23 33.66
CA GLY A 361 15.77 -22.49 33.72
C GLY A 361 17.01 -23.27 33.27
N LEU A 362 16.85 -24.56 32.92
CA LEU A 362 17.84 -25.35 32.19
C LEU A 362 17.73 -25.11 30.67
N GLU A 363 18.87 -25.15 29.98
CA GLU A 363 18.96 -24.93 28.53
C GLU A 363 19.65 -26.14 27.87
N PHE A 364 19.04 -26.74 26.84
CA PHE A 364 19.57 -27.90 26.11
C PHE A 364 19.93 -27.49 24.66
N PRO A 365 21.19 -27.14 24.35
CA PRO A 365 21.57 -26.51 23.08
C PRO A 365 21.55 -27.42 21.85
N GLY A 366 21.38 -28.74 22.02
CA GLY A 366 21.25 -29.71 20.95
C GLY A 366 19.95 -30.49 21.08
N CYS A 367 18.88 -30.03 20.42
CA CYS A 367 17.59 -30.72 20.45
C CYS A 367 16.93 -30.89 19.06
N PRO A 368 17.59 -31.56 18.08
CA PRO A 368 17.02 -31.74 16.75
C PRO A 368 15.66 -32.45 16.78
N PHE A 369 14.67 -31.83 16.13
CA PHE A 369 13.25 -32.16 16.17
C PHE A 369 12.65 -32.19 14.76
N ASN A 370 11.73 -33.13 14.48
CA ASN A 370 10.98 -33.14 13.22
C ASN A 370 9.45 -33.21 13.41
N GLY A 371 8.75 -32.55 12.49
CA GLY A 371 7.36 -32.83 12.14
C GLY A 371 7.27 -33.51 10.77
N TRP A 372 6.25 -33.14 10.01
CA TRP A 372 6.12 -33.43 8.58
C TRP A 372 5.88 -32.12 7.83
N TYR A 373 6.19 -32.10 6.53
CA TYR A 373 5.99 -30.91 5.70
C TYR A 373 4.51 -30.58 5.52
N MET A 374 4.20 -29.28 5.55
CA MET A 374 3.06 -28.72 4.84
C MET A 374 3.50 -28.44 3.40
N GLY A 375 2.72 -28.85 2.39
CA GLY A 375 3.12 -28.76 0.97
C GLY A 375 3.52 -27.36 0.49
N THR A 376 3.02 -26.32 1.16
CA THR A 376 3.32 -24.90 0.84
C THR A 376 4.65 -24.42 1.40
N GLU A 377 5.28 -25.16 2.33
CA GLU A 377 6.66 -24.90 2.73
C GLU A 377 7.58 -25.18 1.54
N ILE A 378 7.54 -26.40 0.99
CA ILE A 378 8.31 -26.77 -0.20
C ILE A 378 7.84 -25.96 -1.43
N GLY A 379 6.54 -26.03 -1.74
CA GLY A 379 5.98 -25.49 -2.97
C GLY A 379 6.01 -23.97 -3.07
N VAL A 380 5.93 -23.24 -1.95
CA VAL A 380 5.96 -21.77 -1.93
C VAL A 380 7.26 -21.24 -1.34
N ARG A 381 7.61 -21.60 -0.09
CA ARG A 381 8.74 -21.01 0.64
C ARG A 381 10.11 -21.53 0.22
N ASP A 382 10.22 -22.75 -0.29
CA ASP A 382 11.48 -23.27 -0.84
C ASP A 382 11.58 -23.01 -2.34
N PHE A 383 10.56 -23.35 -3.13
CA PHE A 383 10.62 -23.26 -4.59
C PHE A 383 10.28 -21.87 -5.19
N CYS A 384 9.32 -21.12 -4.64
CA CYS A 384 8.83 -19.89 -5.29
C CYS A 384 9.35 -18.58 -4.70
N ASP A 385 9.74 -18.55 -3.41
CA ASP A 385 10.27 -17.36 -2.75
C ASP A 385 11.52 -16.83 -3.49
N VAL A 386 11.56 -15.51 -3.72
CA VAL A 386 12.58 -14.85 -4.58
C VAL A 386 14.00 -14.92 -4.03
N GLN A 387 14.14 -15.13 -2.71
CA GLN A 387 15.40 -15.33 -1.99
C GLN A 387 15.82 -16.80 -1.89
N ARG A 388 15.13 -17.69 -2.63
CA ARG A 388 15.33 -19.15 -2.67
C ARG A 388 15.43 -19.61 -4.13
N TYR A 389 14.83 -20.74 -4.50
CA TYR A 389 14.96 -21.29 -5.86
C TYR A 389 14.22 -20.47 -6.94
N ASN A 390 13.28 -19.59 -6.57
CA ASN A 390 12.62 -18.60 -7.44
C ASN A 390 12.10 -19.14 -8.80
N ILE A 391 11.61 -20.39 -8.85
CA ILE A 391 11.26 -21.06 -10.13
C ILE A 391 9.99 -20.51 -10.80
N LEU A 392 9.27 -19.62 -10.12
CA LEU A 392 7.90 -19.23 -10.41
C LEU A 392 7.72 -18.67 -11.83
N GLU A 393 8.70 -17.90 -12.34
CA GLU A 393 8.61 -17.35 -13.70
C GLU A 393 8.85 -18.41 -14.78
N GLU A 394 9.81 -19.32 -14.58
CA GLU A 394 10.08 -20.39 -15.54
C GLU A 394 8.88 -21.34 -15.68
N VAL A 395 8.29 -21.73 -14.54
CA VAL A 395 7.04 -22.50 -14.52
C VAL A 395 5.90 -21.72 -15.19
N GLY A 396 5.76 -20.42 -14.88
CA GLY A 396 4.77 -19.56 -15.52
C GLY A 396 4.91 -19.50 -17.05
N ARG A 397 6.13 -19.40 -17.57
CA ARG A 397 6.42 -19.42 -19.03
C ARG A 397 6.10 -20.78 -19.64
N ARG A 398 6.54 -21.88 -19.03
CA ARG A 398 6.25 -23.26 -19.52
C ARG A 398 4.76 -23.63 -19.47
N MET A 399 4.00 -23.03 -18.55
CA MET A 399 2.54 -23.10 -18.51
C MET A 399 1.84 -22.20 -19.55
N GLY A 400 2.57 -21.42 -20.36
CA GLY A 400 2.02 -20.49 -21.35
C GLY A 400 1.38 -19.23 -20.74
N LEU A 401 1.79 -18.81 -19.54
CA LEU A 401 1.22 -17.65 -18.85
C LEU A 401 1.95 -16.34 -19.20
N GLU A 402 1.22 -15.22 -19.15
CA GLU A 402 1.74 -13.89 -19.47
C GLU A 402 2.58 -13.30 -18.32
N THR A 403 3.82 -13.77 -18.13
CA THR A 403 4.66 -13.39 -16.96
C THR A 403 4.99 -11.90 -16.87
N HIS A 404 4.85 -11.13 -17.96
CA HIS A 404 5.03 -9.68 -17.98
C HIS A 404 3.79 -8.86 -17.55
N LYS A 405 2.58 -9.45 -17.54
CA LYS A 405 1.31 -8.80 -17.14
C LYS A 405 0.95 -9.29 -15.74
N LEU A 406 1.32 -8.58 -14.66
CA LEU A 406 0.96 -8.99 -13.28
C LEU A 406 -0.56 -9.21 -13.11
N ALA A 407 -1.39 -8.43 -13.81
CA ALA A 407 -2.84 -8.57 -13.82
C ALA A 407 -3.39 -9.85 -14.51
N SER A 408 -2.53 -10.71 -15.08
CA SER A 408 -2.93 -12.04 -15.60
C SER A 408 -3.03 -13.11 -14.50
N LEU A 409 -2.66 -12.77 -13.26
CA LEU A 409 -2.56 -13.70 -12.12
C LEU A 409 -1.64 -14.90 -12.40
N TRP A 410 -0.61 -14.69 -13.24
CA TRP A 410 0.31 -15.76 -13.62
C TRP A 410 1.08 -16.32 -12.42
N LYS A 411 1.42 -15.48 -11.44
CA LYS A 411 2.11 -15.89 -10.22
C LYS A 411 1.22 -16.82 -9.41
N ASP A 412 -0.02 -16.42 -9.20
CA ASP A 412 -1.07 -17.12 -8.46
C ASP A 412 -1.36 -18.49 -9.10
N ARG A 413 -1.45 -18.54 -10.45
CA ARG A 413 -1.65 -19.78 -11.20
C ARG A 413 -0.42 -20.70 -11.15
N ALA A 414 0.78 -20.16 -11.32
CA ALA A 414 2.01 -20.95 -11.29
C ALA A 414 2.29 -21.52 -9.89
N VAL A 415 2.11 -20.73 -8.82
CA VAL A 415 2.36 -21.19 -7.44
C VAL A 415 1.36 -22.26 -6.99
N VAL A 416 0.11 -22.21 -7.48
CA VAL A 416 -0.85 -23.31 -7.28
C VAL A 416 -0.34 -24.60 -7.92
N GLU A 417 0.03 -24.59 -9.20
CA GLU A 417 0.41 -25.84 -9.90
C GLU A 417 1.81 -26.36 -9.46
N ILE A 418 2.72 -25.51 -8.96
CA ILE A 418 3.94 -25.95 -8.25
C ILE A 418 3.60 -26.67 -6.95
N ASN A 419 2.66 -26.14 -6.16
CA ASN A 419 2.20 -26.80 -4.93
C ASN A 419 1.44 -28.11 -5.23
N VAL A 420 0.74 -28.21 -6.37
CA VAL A 420 0.16 -29.47 -6.86
C VAL A 420 1.25 -30.49 -7.22
N ALA A 421 2.34 -30.08 -7.87
CA ALA A 421 3.46 -30.97 -8.17
C ALA A 421 4.06 -31.58 -6.89
N VAL A 422 4.31 -30.75 -5.88
CA VAL A 422 4.83 -31.20 -4.56
C VAL A 422 3.90 -32.23 -3.91
N LEU A 423 2.61 -31.90 -3.77
CA LEU A 423 1.65 -32.79 -3.12
C LEU A 423 1.48 -34.11 -3.90
N HIS A 424 1.41 -34.06 -5.23
CA HIS A 424 1.31 -35.24 -6.09
C HIS A 424 2.55 -36.15 -5.98
N SER A 425 3.75 -35.57 -5.99
CA SER A 425 5.01 -36.31 -5.98
C SER A 425 5.22 -37.06 -4.66
N PHE A 426 4.95 -36.40 -3.53
CA PHE A 426 4.98 -37.03 -2.21
C PHE A 426 3.94 -38.15 -2.07
N GLN A 427 2.70 -37.92 -2.53
CA GLN A 427 1.64 -38.93 -2.52
C GLN A 427 2.00 -40.15 -3.38
N LYS A 428 2.49 -39.94 -4.61
CA LYS A 428 2.92 -41.02 -5.53
C LYS A 428 4.02 -41.89 -4.93
N GLN A 429 4.90 -41.31 -4.13
CA GLN A 429 6.01 -42.00 -3.47
C GLN A 429 5.67 -42.49 -2.05
N ASN A 430 4.41 -42.35 -1.61
CA ASN A 430 3.90 -42.74 -0.29
C ASN A 430 4.62 -42.04 0.89
N VAL A 431 5.05 -40.79 0.68
CA VAL A 431 5.71 -39.97 1.70
C VAL A 431 4.70 -39.04 2.39
N THR A 432 4.70 -39.02 3.72
CA THR A 432 3.77 -38.21 4.52
C THR A 432 4.00 -36.71 4.30
N ILE A 433 2.98 -36.04 3.75
CA ILE A 433 2.89 -34.59 3.59
C ILE A 433 1.45 -34.13 3.89
N MET A 434 1.27 -32.90 4.36
CA MET A 434 -0.05 -32.32 4.64
C MET A 434 -0.36 -31.16 3.70
N ASP A 435 -1.58 -31.07 3.18
CA ASP A 435 -2.04 -29.87 2.48
C ASP A 435 -2.39 -28.74 3.49
N HIS A 436 -2.38 -27.51 3.00
CA HIS A 436 -2.52 -26.33 3.86
C HIS A 436 -3.95 -26.06 4.35
N HIS A 437 -4.99 -26.62 3.71
CA HIS A 437 -6.37 -26.51 4.19
C HIS A 437 -6.61 -27.52 5.33
N SER A 438 -6.18 -28.78 5.16
CA SER A 438 -6.25 -29.79 6.22
C SER A 438 -5.41 -29.40 7.44
N ALA A 439 -4.22 -28.82 7.23
CA ALA A 439 -3.39 -28.30 8.31
C ALA A 439 -4.09 -27.16 9.08
N ALA A 440 -4.70 -26.21 8.37
CA ALA A 440 -5.45 -25.11 8.99
C ALA A 440 -6.69 -25.60 9.77
N GLU A 441 -7.46 -26.55 9.23
CA GLU A 441 -8.57 -27.16 9.97
C GLU A 441 -8.12 -27.91 11.22
N SER A 442 -7.05 -28.71 11.10
CA SER A 442 -6.45 -29.46 12.19
C SER A 442 -5.98 -28.53 13.31
N PHE A 443 -5.34 -27.41 12.94
CA PHE A 443 -4.94 -26.37 13.89
C PHE A 443 -6.14 -25.74 14.60
N MET A 444 -7.23 -25.42 13.89
CA MET A 444 -8.42 -24.85 14.52
C MET A 444 -9.11 -25.83 15.49
N LYS A 445 -9.11 -27.13 15.19
CA LYS A 445 -9.58 -28.20 16.09
C LYS A 445 -8.69 -28.31 17.33
N TYR A 446 -7.36 -28.23 17.17
CA TYR A 446 -6.39 -28.18 18.26
C TYR A 446 -6.56 -26.93 19.15
N MET A 447 -6.64 -25.74 18.54
CA MET A 447 -6.82 -24.46 19.24
C MET A 447 -8.09 -24.48 20.11
N GLN A 448 -9.23 -24.96 19.59
CA GLN A 448 -10.44 -25.11 20.39
C GLN A 448 -10.26 -26.01 21.61
N ASN A 449 -9.45 -27.08 21.50
CA ASN A 449 -9.18 -27.98 22.62
C ASN A 449 -8.22 -27.38 23.64
N GLU A 450 -7.23 -26.58 23.24
CA GLU A 450 -6.37 -25.83 24.16
C GLU A 450 -7.18 -24.76 24.92
N TYR A 451 -8.08 -24.01 24.26
CA TYR A 451 -8.98 -23.09 24.97
C TYR A 451 -9.92 -23.79 25.96
N ARG A 452 -10.40 -25.00 25.66
CA ARG A 452 -11.23 -25.81 26.59
C ARG A 452 -10.45 -26.38 27.78
N SER A 453 -9.15 -26.65 27.62
CA SER A 453 -8.35 -27.39 28.61
C SER A 453 -7.34 -26.54 29.40
N ARG A 454 -6.92 -25.39 28.86
CA ARG A 454 -5.92 -24.47 29.42
C ARG A 454 -6.34 -23.00 29.39
N GLY A 455 -7.48 -22.67 28.80
CA GLY A 455 -7.94 -21.28 28.68
C GLY A 455 -7.10 -20.40 27.75
N GLY A 456 -6.32 -20.97 26.83
CA GLY A 456 -5.56 -20.19 25.85
C GLY A 456 -4.76 -21.04 24.87
N CYS A 457 -4.18 -20.40 23.85
CA CYS A 457 -3.31 -21.05 22.88
C CYS A 457 -2.30 -20.04 22.30
N PRO A 458 -0.99 -20.19 22.57
CA PRO A 458 0.04 -19.35 21.96
C PRO A 458 0.10 -19.60 20.45
N ALA A 459 -0.01 -18.55 19.64
CA ALA A 459 -0.16 -18.69 18.18
C ALA A 459 0.41 -17.47 17.42
N ASP A 460 1.30 -17.72 16.47
CA ASP A 460 1.93 -16.68 15.63
C ASP A 460 1.25 -16.61 14.25
N TRP A 461 0.29 -15.69 14.11
CA TRP A 461 -0.57 -15.57 12.93
C TRP A 461 0.20 -15.47 11.60
N ILE A 462 1.33 -14.73 11.58
CA ILE A 462 2.13 -14.53 10.35
C ILE A 462 2.82 -15.80 9.85
N TRP A 463 2.95 -16.81 10.73
CA TRP A 463 3.57 -18.10 10.41
C TRP A 463 2.54 -19.23 10.25
N LEU A 464 1.45 -19.18 11.02
CA LEU A 464 0.38 -20.20 10.99
C LEU A 464 -0.58 -20.04 9.82
N VAL A 465 -0.72 -18.83 9.26
CA VAL A 465 -1.49 -18.61 8.03
C VAL A 465 -0.68 -19.07 6.81
N PRO A 466 -1.21 -19.98 5.96
CA PRO A 466 -0.49 -20.44 4.78
C PRO A 466 -0.14 -19.31 3.80
N PRO A 467 1.04 -19.36 3.15
CA PRO A 467 1.53 -18.30 2.26
C PRO A 467 0.79 -18.21 0.90
N ILE A 468 -0.15 -19.12 0.66
CA ILE A 468 -1.03 -19.22 -0.49
C ILE A 468 -2.44 -19.50 0.04
N SER A 469 -3.48 -18.99 -0.63
CA SER A 469 -4.90 -19.21 -0.26
C SER A 469 -5.29 -18.80 1.17
N GLY A 470 -4.47 -18.02 1.88
CA GLY A 470 -4.65 -17.72 3.31
C GLY A 470 -6.07 -17.28 3.67
N SER A 471 -6.64 -16.31 2.94
CA SER A 471 -7.98 -15.75 3.19
C SER A 471 -9.17 -16.67 2.87
N ILE A 472 -8.93 -17.93 2.47
CA ILE A 472 -9.95 -18.99 2.38
C ILE A 472 -9.62 -20.17 3.32
N THR A 473 -8.75 -19.96 4.31
CA THR A 473 -8.48 -20.91 5.41
C THR A 473 -9.07 -20.40 6.72
N PRO A 474 -9.56 -21.28 7.62
CA PRO A 474 -10.23 -20.86 8.85
C PRO A 474 -9.28 -20.19 9.86
N VAL A 475 -7.96 -20.40 9.73
CA VAL A 475 -6.93 -19.77 10.58
C VAL A 475 -6.73 -18.28 10.28
N PHE A 476 -6.89 -17.84 9.03
CA PHE A 476 -6.73 -16.43 8.66
C PHE A 476 -7.72 -15.52 9.38
N HIS A 477 -8.97 -15.98 9.52
CA HIS A 477 -10.03 -15.22 10.17
C HIS A 477 -9.95 -15.25 11.71
N GLN A 478 -9.04 -16.02 12.29
CA GLN A 478 -8.91 -16.17 13.74
C GLN A 478 -7.93 -15.13 14.30
N GLU A 479 -8.40 -14.26 15.19
CA GLU A 479 -7.49 -13.47 16.03
C GLU A 479 -6.65 -14.41 16.91
N MET A 480 -5.36 -14.12 17.03
CA MET A 480 -4.39 -14.94 17.74
C MET A 480 -3.50 -14.06 18.61
N LEU A 481 -3.00 -14.64 19.71
CA LEU A 481 -2.04 -13.99 20.60
C LEU A 481 -0.72 -14.74 20.54
N ASN A 482 0.34 -14.02 20.20
CA ASN A 482 1.70 -14.56 20.17
C ASN A 482 2.36 -14.26 21.52
N TYR A 483 2.67 -15.29 22.29
CA TYR A 483 3.31 -15.22 23.61
C TYR A 483 4.15 -16.49 23.85
N VAL A 484 5.03 -16.46 24.86
CA VAL A 484 5.96 -17.56 25.18
C VAL A 484 5.63 -18.16 26.54
N LEU A 485 5.37 -19.46 26.57
CA LEU A 485 5.19 -20.27 27.78
C LEU A 485 6.37 -21.22 27.96
N SER A 486 6.75 -21.51 29.20
CA SER A 486 7.71 -22.56 29.56
C SER A 486 7.01 -23.94 29.65
N PRO A 487 7.68 -25.06 29.36
CA PRO A 487 8.92 -25.20 28.57
C PRO A 487 8.78 -24.68 27.14
N PHE A 488 9.89 -24.34 26.46
CA PHE A 488 9.87 -23.70 25.14
C PHE A 488 11.01 -24.11 24.21
N TYR A 489 10.82 -23.92 22.90
CA TYR A 489 11.88 -24.03 21.89
C TYR A 489 12.30 -22.65 21.36
N TYR A 490 13.51 -22.20 21.71
CA TYR A 490 14.10 -20.96 21.18
C TYR A 490 15.01 -21.27 20.00
N TYR A 491 15.06 -20.39 19.00
CA TYR A 491 16.13 -20.40 18.01
C TYR A 491 17.45 -19.92 18.63
N GLN A 492 18.56 -20.39 18.10
CA GLN A 492 19.89 -20.00 18.57
C GLN A 492 20.60 -19.08 17.56
N VAL A 493 21.49 -18.21 18.05
CA VAL A 493 22.51 -17.56 17.21
C VAL A 493 23.41 -18.62 16.57
N GLU A 494 23.78 -18.43 15.31
CA GLU A 494 24.50 -19.42 14.51
C GLU A 494 25.88 -19.75 15.11
N ALA A 495 26.15 -21.04 15.32
CA ALA A 495 27.25 -21.47 16.20
C ALA A 495 28.64 -20.99 15.76
N TRP A 496 28.91 -20.95 14.45
CA TRP A 496 30.18 -20.44 13.90
C TRP A 496 30.43 -18.95 14.16
N LYS A 497 29.41 -18.20 14.60
CA LYS A 497 29.49 -16.77 14.96
C LYS A 497 29.83 -16.58 16.44
N THR A 498 29.66 -17.62 17.28
CA THR A 498 29.90 -17.59 18.73
C THR A 498 30.98 -18.56 19.23
N HIS A 499 31.36 -19.57 18.43
CA HIS A 499 32.33 -20.59 18.83
C HIS A 499 33.75 -20.04 19.07
N VAL A 500 34.39 -20.54 20.14
CA VAL A 500 35.76 -20.22 20.51
C VAL A 500 36.67 -21.38 20.10
N TRP A 501 37.50 -21.14 19.09
CA TRP A 501 38.30 -22.19 18.44
C TRP A 501 39.46 -22.65 19.33
N GLN A 502 39.59 -23.97 19.49
CA GLN A 502 40.67 -24.62 20.23
C GLN A 502 41.93 -24.76 19.35
N ASP A 503 41.77 -25.11 18.06
CA ASP A 503 42.82 -25.01 17.05
C ASP A 503 42.50 -23.90 16.03
N GLU A 504 43.16 -22.75 16.21
CA GLU A 504 43.13 -21.60 15.28
C GLU A 504 43.62 -21.95 13.85
N LYS A 505 44.16 -23.15 13.59
CA LYS A 505 44.41 -23.67 12.23
C LYS A 505 43.19 -24.33 11.60
N ARG A 506 42.33 -24.99 12.40
CA ARG A 506 41.04 -25.57 11.96
C ARG A 506 39.98 -24.51 11.75
N ARG A 507 40.09 -23.39 12.47
CA ARG A 507 39.25 -22.21 12.28
C ARG A 507 39.18 -21.85 10.79
N PRO A 508 37.97 -21.86 10.18
CA PRO A 508 37.77 -21.40 8.81
C PRO A 508 38.45 -20.07 8.59
N ARG A 509 39.30 -19.99 7.55
CA ARG A 509 39.99 -18.74 7.18
C ARG A 509 38.96 -17.75 6.67
N ARG A 510 38.30 -17.09 7.63
CA ARG A 510 37.31 -16.06 7.43
C ARG A 510 37.82 -15.16 6.31
N LYS A 511 37.13 -15.18 5.17
CA LYS A 511 37.20 -14.10 4.19
C LYS A 511 36.51 -12.87 4.80
N GLU A 512 37.11 -12.40 5.89
CA GLU A 512 37.48 -11.01 5.99
C GLU A 512 38.29 -10.64 4.73
N ILE A 513 37.53 -10.39 3.66
CA ILE A 513 37.54 -9.08 3.04
C ILE A 513 37.48 -8.09 4.22
N ARG A 514 38.64 -7.82 4.84
CA ARG A 514 38.79 -7.12 6.14
C ARG A 514 37.89 -5.89 6.13
N PHE A 515 37.45 -5.34 7.27
CA PHE A 515 36.71 -4.07 7.15
C PHE A 515 37.54 -3.04 6.35
N LYS A 516 38.87 -2.98 6.50
CA LYS A 516 39.76 -2.22 5.60
C LYS A 516 39.88 -2.67 4.13
N VAL A 517 39.55 -3.90 3.73
CA VAL A 517 39.56 -4.38 2.32
C VAL A 517 38.16 -4.36 1.70
N LEU A 518 37.09 -4.69 2.43
CA LEU A 518 35.72 -4.48 1.95
C LEU A 518 35.41 -2.99 1.92
N VAL A 519 35.96 -2.20 2.84
CA VAL A 519 36.06 -0.75 2.69
C VAL A 519 37.01 -0.43 1.52
N LYS A 520 38.28 -0.87 1.41
CA LYS A 520 39.07 -0.64 0.16
C LYS A 520 38.57 -1.38 -1.12
N ALA A 521 37.33 -1.86 -1.17
CA ALA A 521 36.64 -2.38 -2.35
C ALA A 521 35.30 -1.66 -2.55
N VAL A 522 34.55 -1.37 -1.49
CA VAL A 522 33.41 -0.44 -1.46
C VAL A 522 33.92 0.99 -1.43
N LEU A 523 34.53 1.51 -0.37
CA LEU A 523 35.46 2.67 -0.39
C LEU A 523 36.74 2.45 -1.28
N PHE A 524 36.66 1.66 -2.37
CA PHE A 524 37.40 1.88 -3.63
C PHE A 524 36.48 1.91 -4.87
N ALA A 525 35.42 1.11 -4.98
CA ALA A 525 34.44 1.19 -6.07
C ALA A 525 33.40 2.30 -5.85
N ALA A 526 32.87 2.41 -4.64
CA ALA A 526 32.28 3.59 -4.02
C ALA A 526 33.30 4.65 -3.55
N VAL A 527 34.61 4.55 -3.81
CA VAL A 527 35.52 5.73 -3.85
C VAL A 527 35.96 6.08 -5.27
N LEU A 528 35.83 5.20 -6.24
CA LEU A 528 35.73 5.57 -7.65
C LEU A 528 34.41 6.31 -7.82
N MET A 529 33.27 5.71 -7.46
CA MET A 529 31.98 6.39 -7.47
C MET A 529 31.97 7.58 -6.51
N HIS A 530 32.44 7.54 -5.26
CA HIS A 530 32.45 8.80 -4.46
C HIS A 530 33.45 9.84 -5.00
N LYS A 531 34.62 9.49 -5.57
CA LYS A 531 35.47 10.50 -6.25
C LYS A 531 34.84 11.00 -7.55
N THR A 532 34.21 10.16 -8.36
CA THR A 532 33.57 10.61 -9.61
C THR A 532 32.24 11.30 -9.35
N MET A 533 31.49 10.93 -8.31
CA MET A 533 30.22 11.54 -7.90
C MET A 533 30.41 12.74 -6.96
N ALA A 534 31.56 12.93 -6.31
CA ALA A 534 31.90 14.16 -5.57
C ALA A 534 32.86 15.08 -6.34
N ALA A 535 33.50 14.62 -7.42
CA ALA A 535 34.06 15.48 -8.47
C ALA A 535 32.99 15.88 -9.52
N ARG A 536 31.86 15.16 -9.58
CA ARG A 536 30.61 15.67 -10.17
C ARG A 536 29.90 16.55 -9.15
N VAL A 537 29.16 17.53 -9.65
CA VAL A 537 28.35 18.44 -8.85
C VAL A 537 27.16 17.71 -8.22
N ARG A 538 26.87 18.04 -6.95
CA ARG A 538 25.72 17.52 -6.20
C ARG A 538 24.44 18.18 -6.69
N ALA A 539 23.44 17.36 -7.05
CA ALA A 539 22.14 17.80 -7.53
C ALA A 539 21.01 17.29 -6.63
N THR A 540 20.52 18.12 -5.71
CA THR A 540 19.35 17.77 -4.89
C THR A 540 18.08 17.96 -5.71
N ILE A 541 17.18 16.99 -5.72
CA ILE A 541 15.91 17.01 -6.47
C ILE A 541 14.76 16.87 -5.48
N LEU A 542 14.00 17.95 -5.27
CA LEU A 542 12.86 17.96 -4.34
C LEU A 542 11.54 17.77 -5.09
N PHE A 543 10.62 17.02 -4.50
CA PHE A 543 9.25 16.91 -5.00
C PHE A 543 8.20 17.14 -3.92
N ALA A 544 7.04 17.63 -4.36
CA ALA A 544 5.79 17.58 -3.60
C ALA A 544 4.61 17.24 -4.53
N THR A 545 3.69 16.43 -4.04
CA THR A 545 2.61 15.81 -4.82
C THR A 545 1.51 15.25 -3.93
N GLU A 546 0.24 15.40 -4.32
CA GLU A 546 -0.90 14.67 -3.73
C GLU A 546 -1.16 13.32 -4.41
N THR A 547 -0.80 13.20 -5.70
CA THR A 547 -1.25 12.12 -6.59
C THR A 547 -0.11 11.26 -7.13
N GLY A 548 1.09 11.37 -6.56
CA GLY A 548 2.30 10.66 -6.99
C GLY A 548 2.93 11.18 -8.30
N ARG A 549 2.25 12.00 -9.12
CA ARG A 549 2.77 12.36 -10.46
C ARG A 549 4.09 13.15 -10.41
N SER A 550 4.21 14.17 -9.56
CA SER A 550 5.47 14.95 -9.42
C SER A 550 6.62 14.10 -8.89
N GLU A 551 6.33 13.08 -8.08
CA GLU A 551 7.31 12.13 -7.53
C GLU A 551 7.85 11.19 -8.61
N THR A 552 6.99 10.66 -9.48
CA THR A 552 7.43 9.89 -10.66
C THR A 552 8.34 10.73 -11.55
N LEU A 553 7.91 11.94 -11.93
CA LEU A 553 8.72 12.82 -12.77
C LEU A 553 10.04 13.23 -12.09
N ALA A 554 10.07 13.41 -10.76
CA ALA A 554 11.31 13.67 -10.01
C ALA A 554 12.27 12.46 -9.99
N ARG A 555 11.74 11.22 -9.96
CA ARG A 555 12.55 10.00 -10.11
C ARG A 555 13.13 9.88 -11.52
N ASP A 556 12.32 10.15 -12.55
CA ASP A 556 12.76 10.15 -13.94
C ASP A 556 13.84 11.23 -14.17
N LEU A 557 13.68 12.42 -13.57
CA LEU A 557 14.68 13.49 -13.57
C LEU A 557 15.98 13.04 -12.89
N GLY A 558 15.88 12.31 -11.77
CA GLY A 558 17.03 11.71 -11.10
C GLY A 558 17.78 10.71 -11.98
N ALA A 559 17.05 9.88 -12.75
CA ALA A 559 17.64 8.97 -13.71
C ALA A 559 18.40 9.74 -14.81
N LEU A 560 17.79 10.77 -15.40
CA LEU A 560 18.44 11.65 -16.40
C LEU A 560 19.69 12.33 -15.83
N PHE A 561 19.59 12.94 -14.66
CA PHE A 561 20.72 13.68 -14.07
C PHE A 561 21.87 12.77 -13.63
N SER A 562 21.63 11.47 -13.37
CA SER A 562 22.68 10.51 -13.01
C SER A 562 23.74 10.32 -14.11
N CYS A 563 23.41 10.62 -15.37
CA CYS A 563 24.34 10.56 -16.50
C CYS A 563 25.55 11.51 -16.31
N ALA A 564 25.34 12.69 -15.70
CA ALA A 564 26.36 13.75 -15.56
C ALA A 564 26.62 14.21 -14.11
N PHE A 565 25.63 14.15 -13.23
CA PHE A 565 25.65 14.72 -11.87
C PHE A 565 25.67 13.61 -10.81
N ASN A 566 25.61 14.02 -9.54
CA ASN A 566 25.31 13.17 -8.39
C ASN A 566 23.92 13.55 -7.86
N PRO A 567 22.83 12.98 -8.42
CA PRO A 567 21.47 13.35 -8.07
C PRO A 567 21.00 12.70 -6.77
N LYS A 568 20.20 13.43 -5.99
CA LYS A 568 19.46 12.87 -4.85
C LYS A 568 18.02 13.35 -4.84
N VAL A 569 17.09 12.44 -5.11
CA VAL A 569 15.65 12.69 -5.04
C VAL A 569 15.17 12.61 -3.58
N LEU A 570 14.35 13.57 -3.15
CA LEU A 570 13.77 13.67 -1.80
C LEU A 570 12.34 14.26 -1.85
N CYS A 571 11.50 13.82 -0.91
CA CYS A 571 10.24 14.52 -0.64
C CYS A 571 10.54 15.85 0.08
N MET A 572 9.79 16.92 -0.21
CA MET A 572 9.97 18.22 0.44
C MET A 572 9.85 18.13 1.97
N ASP A 573 8.91 17.33 2.50
CA ASP A 573 8.72 17.10 3.93
C ASP A 573 9.93 16.43 4.63
N GLU A 574 10.77 15.70 3.89
CA GLU A 574 12.00 15.07 4.39
C GLU A 574 13.21 16.01 4.33
N TYR A 575 13.12 17.07 3.52
CA TYR A 575 14.19 18.04 3.37
C TYR A 575 14.34 18.92 4.62
N ARG A 576 15.59 19.25 4.96
CA ARG A 576 15.92 20.12 6.10
C ARG A 576 16.42 21.45 5.55
N LEU A 577 15.69 22.54 5.79
CA LEU A 577 16.01 23.87 5.26
C LEU A 577 17.45 24.32 5.56
N SER A 578 18.04 23.88 6.69
CA SER A 578 19.43 24.17 7.04
C SER A 578 20.47 23.70 6.02
N ARG A 579 20.09 22.82 5.08
CA ARG A 579 20.95 22.36 3.97
C ARG A 579 20.92 23.26 2.74
N LEU A 580 20.03 24.25 2.69
CA LEU A 580 19.92 25.14 1.54
C LEU A 580 21.24 25.93 1.31
N GLU A 581 21.95 26.24 2.39
CA GLU A 581 23.30 26.81 2.38
C GLU A 581 24.40 25.81 1.92
N GLU A 582 24.14 24.50 1.89
CA GLU A 582 25.08 23.47 1.42
C GLU A 582 24.91 23.10 -0.07
N GLU A 583 23.84 23.56 -0.74
CA GLU A 583 23.51 23.09 -2.09
C GLU A 583 24.48 23.64 -3.16
N GLN A 584 24.52 22.96 -4.31
CA GLN A 584 25.23 23.40 -5.52
C GLN A 584 24.28 23.49 -6.70
N LEU A 585 23.47 22.45 -6.89
CA LEU A 585 22.34 22.40 -7.81
C LEU A 585 21.08 21.91 -7.07
N LEU A 586 20.01 22.70 -7.09
CA LEU A 586 18.69 22.36 -6.56
C LEU A 586 17.65 22.30 -7.71
N LEU A 587 17.08 21.13 -7.95
CA LEU A 587 15.96 20.95 -8.87
C LEU A 587 14.68 20.74 -8.06
N VAL A 588 13.57 21.34 -8.50
CA VAL A 588 12.27 21.20 -7.84
C VAL A 588 11.22 20.75 -8.86
N VAL A 589 10.49 19.67 -8.56
CA VAL A 589 9.39 19.16 -9.38
C VAL A 589 8.14 19.07 -8.52
N THR A 590 7.24 20.06 -8.61
CA THR A 590 6.13 20.20 -7.66
C THR A 590 4.79 20.45 -8.34
N SER A 591 3.72 19.88 -7.80
CA SER A 591 2.36 20.19 -8.22
C SER A 591 1.76 21.35 -7.43
N THR A 592 0.88 22.14 -8.02
CA THR A 592 0.07 23.14 -7.29
C THR A 592 -1.31 22.57 -6.96
N PHE A 593 -1.81 22.80 -5.74
CA PHE A 593 -3.09 22.26 -5.24
C PHE A 593 -3.95 23.30 -4.51
N GLY A 594 -5.27 23.12 -4.51
CA GLY A 594 -6.21 24.15 -4.02
C GLY A 594 -6.13 25.43 -4.86
N ASN A 595 -6.40 26.59 -4.25
CA ASN A 595 -6.28 27.89 -4.91
C ASN A 595 -4.83 28.43 -4.90
N GLY A 596 -3.91 27.72 -5.58
CA GLY A 596 -2.49 28.11 -5.68
C GLY A 596 -1.58 27.60 -4.55
N GLY A 597 -2.05 26.67 -3.72
CA GLY A 597 -1.32 26.16 -2.56
C GLY A 597 -0.29 25.06 -2.87
N SER A 598 0.52 24.77 -1.87
CA SER A 598 1.39 23.60 -1.77
C SER A 598 0.58 22.31 -1.70
N PRO A 599 1.10 21.17 -2.20
CA PRO A 599 0.68 19.85 -1.75
C PRO A 599 1.04 19.66 -0.28
N GLY A 600 0.31 18.83 0.45
CA GLY A 600 0.49 18.60 1.89
C GLY A 600 1.93 18.24 2.27
N ASN A 601 2.60 17.41 1.46
CA ASN A 601 4.00 17.01 1.65
C ASN A 601 5.05 18.05 1.21
N GLY A 602 4.62 19.24 0.78
CA GLY A 602 5.45 20.43 0.59
C GLY A 602 5.17 21.56 1.58
N GLU A 603 4.06 21.49 2.33
CA GLU A 603 3.56 22.57 3.18
C GLU A 603 4.52 22.97 4.32
N LYS A 604 5.18 21.98 4.92
CA LYS A 604 6.20 22.17 5.95
C LYS A 604 7.43 22.90 5.41
N LEU A 605 7.86 22.56 4.20
CA LEU A 605 8.98 23.23 3.54
C LEU A 605 8.59 24.64 3.10
N LYS A 606 7.37 24.85 2.56
CA LYS A 606 6.84 26.19 2.25
C LYS A 606 6.91 27.11 3.46
N LYS A 607 6.30 26.72 4.58
CA LYS A 607 6.33 27.50 5.84
C LYS A 607 7.76 27.83 6.30
N SER A 608 8.68 26.87 6.19
CA SER A 608 10.07 27.07 6.61
C SER A 608 10.85 28.01 5.67
N LEU A 609 10.74 27.78 4.36
CA LEU A 609 11.48 28.51 3.31
C LEU A 609 11.01 29.97 3.20
N PHE A 610 9.72 30.24 3.37
CA PHE A 610 9.16 31.57 3.14
C PHE A 610 9.48 32.54 4.29
N MET A 611 9.63 32.01 5.51
CA MET A 611 10.12 32.75 6.69
C MET A 611 11.63 33.05 6.64
N LEU A 612 12.40 32.41 5.77
CA LEU A 612 13.83 32.68 5.60
C LEU A 612 14.03 34.06 4.93
N LYS A 613 14.90 34.90 5.48
CA LYS A 613 15.12 36.26 4.95
C LYS A 613 16.23 36.35 3.91
N GLU A 614 17.34 35.65 4.16
CA GLU A 614 18.60 35.77 3.42
C GLU A 614 19.25 34.38 3.28
N LEU A 615 20.14 34.22 2.29
CA LEU A 615 21.08 33.10 2.18
C LEU A 615 22.49 33.65 1.92
N THR A 616 23.51 32.92 2.40
CA THR A 616 24.92 33.25 2.17
C THR A 616 25.48 32.56 0.92
N ASN A 617 25.03 31.36 0.60
CA ASN A 617 25.44 30.58 -0.57
C ASN A 617 24.58 30.89 -1.81
N LYS A 618 25.24 31.05 -2.96
CA LYS A 618 24.61 31.29 -4.28
C LYS A 618 24.67 30.04 -5.15
N PHE A 619 23.84 29.06 -4.85
CA PHE A 619 23.70 27.83 -5.64
C PHE A 619 22.87 28.04 -6.92
N ARG A 620 22.94 27.06 -7.82
CA ARG A 620 22.12 27.01 -9.04
C ARG A 620 20.81 26.28 -8.81
N TYR A 621 19.72 26.73 -9.42
CA TYR A 621 18.45 26.01 -9.31
C TYR A 621 17.58 26.04 -10.57
N ALA A 622 16.61 25.13 -10.65
CA ALA A 622 15.54 25.17 -11.65
C ALA A 622 14.27 24.51 -11.09
N VAL A 623 13.10 25.01 -11.51
CA VAL A 623 11.79 24.54 -11.03
C VAL A 623 10.95 24.04 -12.21
N PHE A 624 10.19 22.96 -11.99
CA PHE A 624 9.11 22.51 -12.85
C PHE A 624 7.80 22.40 -12.07
N GLY A 625 6.79 23.15 -12.50
CA GLY A 625 5.43 23.14 -11.97
C GLY A 625 4.53 22.17 -12.73
N LEU A 626 3.84 21.29 -12.01
CA LEU A 626 2.67 20.59 -12.50
C LEU A 626 1.43 21.39 -12.08
N GLY A 627 0.64 21.83 -13.05
CA GLY A 627 -0.60 22.57 -12.82
C GLY A 627 -1.70 22.17 -13.78
N SER A 628 -2.78 22.95 -13.78
CA SER A 628 -3.76 22.93 -14.87
C SER A 628 -4.19 24.35 -15.19
N SER A 629 -4.28 24.70 -16.47
CA SER A 629 -4.74 26.03 -16.92
C SER A 629 -6.23 26.28 -16.63
N MET A 630 -6.95 25.30 -16.09
CA MET A 630 -8.26 25.51 -15.44
C MET A 630 -8.20 26.41 -14.19
N TYR A 631 -7.02 26.65 -13.61
CA TYR A 631 -6.84 27.46 -12.41
C TYR A 631 -5.96 28.69 -12.73
N PRO A 632 -6.29 29.91 -12.23
CA PRO A 632 -5.49 31.11 -12.50
C PRO A 632 -4.10 31.04 -11.90
N GLN A 633 -4.01 30.42 -10.73
CA GLN A 633 -2.77 30.15 -10.01
C GLN A 633 -2.06 28.95 -10.65
N PHE A 634 -1.92 29.01 -11.97
CA PHE A 634 -1.30 27.97 -12.79
C PHE A 634 0.16 27.82 -12.37
N CYS A 635 0.53 26.61 -11.96
CA CYS A 635 1.84 26.30 -11.40
C CYS A 635 2.29 27.23 -10.25
N ALA A 636 1.37 27.93 -9.56
CA ALA A 636 1.73 29.02 -8.65
C ALA A 636 2.68 28.60 -7.53
N PHE A 637 2.55 27.40 -6.93
CA PHE A 637 3.50 26.99 -5.90
C PHE A 637 4.92 26.77 -6.45
N ALA A 638 5.07 26.43 -7.74
CA ALA A 638 6.37 26.40 -8.40
C ALA A 638 6.93 27.81 -8.61
N HIS A 639 6.10 28.77 -9.03
CA HIS A 639 6.48 30.19 -9.16
C HIS A 639 6.79 30.84 -7.81
N ASP A 640 6.02 30.56 -6.76
CA ASP A 640 6.28 31.02 -5.39
C ASP A 640 7.68 30.56 -4.94
N VAL A 641 8.05 29.29 -5.20
CA VAL A 641 9.35 28.72 -4.86
C VAL A 641 10.48 29.32 -5.71
N ASP A 642 10.27 29.49 -7.02
CA ASP A 642 11.22 30.16 -7.92
C ASP A 642 11.51 31.60 -7.48
N GLN A 643 10.46 32.40 -7.27
CA GLN A 643 10.58 33.77 -6.77
C GLN A 643 11.25 33.81 -5.40
N LYS A 644 10.90 32.93 -4.46
CA LYS A 644 11.52 32.93 -3.13
C LYS A 644 13.01 32.54 -3.19
N LEU A 645 13.40 31.57 -4.02
CA LEU A 645 14.81 31.21 -4.23
C LEU A 645 15.59 32.35 -4.90
N SER A 646 14.99 33.03 -5.88
CA SER A 646 15.58 34.20 -6.53
C SER A 646 15.77 35.37 -5.56
N HIS A 647 14.76 35.70 -4.75
CA HIS A 647 14.83 36.74 -3.72
C HIS A 647 15.87 36.45 -2.63
N LEU A 648 16.10 35.16 -2.31
CA LEU A 648 17.17 34.73 -1.39
C LEU A 648 18.57 34.78 -2.05
N GLY A 649 18.69 35.10 -3.34
CA GLY A 649 19.96 35.27 -4.04
C GLY A 649 20.49 34.02 -4.75
N ALA A 650 19.73 32.92 -4.81
CA ALA A 650 20.06 31.75 -5.62
C ALA A 650 19.92 32.07 -7.12
N SER A 651 20.68 31.37 -7.96
CA SER A 651 20.77 31.68 -9.40
C SER A 651 20.06 30.64 -10.27
N GLN A 652 19.01 31.06 -10.98
CA GLN A 652 18.27 30.20 -11.90
C GLN A 652 19.20 29.63 -13.01
N LEU A 653 18.93 28.42 -13.49
CA LEU A 653 19.56 27.81 -14.69
C LEU A 653 18.69 27.99 -15.93
N THR A 654 17.41 27.69 -15.77
CA THR A 654 16.39 27.66 -16.83
C THR A 654 15.10 28.23 -16.25
N PRO A 655 14.31 28.97 -17.05
CA PRO A 655 12.99 29.44 -16.61
C PRO A 655 12.13 28.31 -16.03
N THR A 656 11.29 28.65 -15.06
CA THR A 656 10.33 27.73 -14.46
C THR A 656 9.50 27.06 -15.54
N GLY A 657 9.64 25.75 -15.66
CA GLY A 657 8.91 24.95 -16.64
C GLY A 657 7.50 24.67 -16.13
N GLU A 658 6.52 24.75 -17.02
CA GLU A 658 5.12 24.55 -16.67
C GLU A 658 4.52 23.37 -17.44
N GLY A 659 3.90 22.44 -16.73
CA GLY A 659 3.19 21.32 -17.31
C GLY A 659 1.69 21.42 -17.04
N ASP A 660 0.89 21.70 -18.06
CA ASP A 660 -0.58 21.74 -17.97
C ASP A 660 -1.18 20.33 -18.09
N GLU A 661 -1.93 19.89 -17.07
CA GLU A 661 -2.65 18.61 -17.09
C GLU A 661 -3.61 18.48 -18.30
N LEU A 662 -4.14 19.60 -18.81
CA LEU A 662 -4.99 19.64 -20.01
C LEU A 662 -4.20 19.60 -21.32
N SER A 663 -2.93 19.99 -21.31
CA SER A 663 -2.12 20.26 -22.50
C SER A 663 -0.66 19.85 -22.28
N GLY A 664 -0.39 18.56 -22.44
CA GLY A 664 0.97 18.06 -22.64
C GLY A 664 1.90 18.05 -21.42
N GLN A 665 1.38 18.01 -20.18
CA GLN A 665 2.19 18.03 -18.93
C GLN A 665 3.50 17.20 -18.97
N GLU A 666 3.45 15.94 -19.44
CA GLU A 666 4.65 15.08 -19.55
C GLU A 666 5.61 15.47 -20.69
N GLU A 667 5.09 16.02 -21.78
CA GLU A 667 5.88 16.50 -22.91
C GLU A 667 6.66 17.76 -22.53
N ALA A 668 5.97 18.74 -21.92
CA ALA A 668 6.56 19.95 -21.36
C ALA A 668 7.64 19.59 -20.33
N PHE A 669 7.38 18.62 -19.46
CA PHE A 669 8.37 18.10 -18.52
C PHE A 669 9.60 17.50 -19.23
N ARG A 670 9.43 16.63 -20.23
CA ARG A 670 10.57 16.02 -20.94
C ARG A 670 11.42 17.07 -21.68
N GLY A 671 10.77 18.04 -22.32
CA GLY A 671 11.45 19.17 -22.98
C GLY A 671 12.26 20.01 -22.00
N TRP A 672 11.63 20.43 -20.89
CA TRP A 672 12.31 21.15 -19.80
C TRP A 672 13.44 20.32 -19.20
N ALA A 673 13.22 19.04 -18.89
CA ALA A 673 14.22 18.18 -18.26
C ALA A 673 15.48 18.01 -19.11
N VAL A 674 15.32 17.80 -20.42
CA VAL A 674 16.46 17.71 -21.37
C VAL A 674 17.18 19.05 -21.51
N GLN A 675 16.45 20.16 -21.56
CA GLN A 675 17.07 21.49 -21.66
C GLN A 675 17.83 21.85 -20.38
N THR A 676 17.22 21.64 -19.21
CA THR A 676 17.83 21.88 -17.89
C THR A 676 19.04 20.97 -17.66
N PHE A 677 19.01 19.72 -18.13
CA PHE A 677 20.17 18.84 -18.11
C PHE A 677 21.33 19.36 -18.96
N LYS A 678 21.07 19.81 -20.19
CA LYS A 678 22.09 20.42 -21.06
C LYS A 678 22.69 21.69 -20.45
N VAL A 679 21.84 22.64 -20.04
CA VAL A 679 22.26 23.92 -19.45
C VAL A 679 23.03 23.69 -18.14
N ALA A 680 22.65 22.70 -17.32
CA ALA A 680 23.44 22.30 -16.17
C ALA A 680 24.82 21.75 -16.58
N CYS A 681 24.89 20.86 -17.58
CA CYS A 681 26.16 20.31 -18.08
C CYS A 681 27.10 21.37 -18.64
N GLU A 682 26.56 22.47 -19.18
CA GLU A 682 27.31 23.62 -19.64
C GLU A 682 27.74 24.53 -18.49
N THR A 683 26.81 24.87 -17.58
CA THR A 683 27.06 25.75 -16.43
C THR A 683 28.10 25.19 -15.44
N PHE A 684 28.18 23.86 -15.33
CA PHE A 684 29.13 23.15 -14.46
C PHE A 684 30.30 22.49 -15.21
N ASP A 685 30.53 22.88 -16.47
CA ASP A 685 31.57 22.37 -17.39
C ASP A 685 31.82 20.85 -17.33
N VAL A 686 30.77 20.08 -17.56
CA VAL A 686 30.84 18.61 -17.55
C VAL A 686 31.64 18.11 -18.75
N ARG A 687 32.84 17.58 -18.47
CA ARG A 687 33.72 16.97 -19.48
C ARG A 687 32.99 15.88 -20.26
N GLY A 688 33.12 15.93 -21.59
CA GLY A 688 32.49 14.95 -22.48
C GLY A 688 30.99 15.13 -22.70
N LYS A 689 30.39 16.27 -22.31
CA LYS A 689 28.95 16.58 -22.45
C LYS A 689 28.33 16.22 -23.81
N HIS A 690 29.07 16.36 -24.92
CA HIS A 690 28.61 16.03 -26.28
C HIS A 690 28.53 14.51 -26.60
N HIS A 691 29.04 13.64 -25.72
CA HIS A 691 29.01 12.18 -25.87
C HIS A 691 28.10 11.48 -24.83
N ILE A 692 27.40 12.26 -23.99
CA ILE A 692 26.51 11.68 -22.97
C ILE A 692 25.23 11.19 -23.66
N GLN A 693 25.04 9.86 -23.67
CA GLN A 693 23.82 9.25 -24.18
C GLN A 693 22.66 9.49 -23.21
N ILE A 694 21.71 10.34 -23.64
CA ILE A 694 20.46 10.61 -22.93
C ILE A 694 19.51 9.41 -23.15
N PRO A 695 18.81 8.89 -22.11
CA PRO A 695 17.92 7.74 -22.24
C PRO A 695 16.85 7.89 -23.34
N LYS A 696 16.46 6.77 -23.98
CA LYS A 696 15.47 6.77 -25.07
C LYS A 696 14.15 7.44 -24.69
N LEU A 697 13.68 7.32 -23.44
CA LEU A 697 12.47 7.97 -22.94
C LEU A 697 12.45 9.51 -23.10
N TYR A 698 13.62 10.14 -23.09
CA TYR A 698 13.84 11.58 -23.22
C TYR A 698 14.29 12.02 -24.63
N THR A 699 14.67 11.07 -25.49
CA THR A 699 15.06 11.31 -26.89
C THR A 699 14.05 10.74 -27.89
N SER A 700 12.95 10.16 -27.42
CA SER A 700 11.91 9.48 -28.23
C SER A 700 11.03 10.44 -29.02
N ASN A 701 11.64 10.97 -30.07
CA ASN A 701 11.08 11.37 -31.35
C ASN A 701 9.86 12.32 -31.36
N VAL A 702 10.10 13.44 -32.04
CA VAL A 702 9.06 14.33 -32.59
C VAL A 702 8.16 13.59 -33.60
N THR A 703 8.65 12.48 -34.17
CA THR A 703 7.94 11.63 -35.13
C THR A 703 7.18 10.48 -34.47
N TRP A 704 6.12 10.01 -35.13
CA TRP A 704 5.44 8.76 -34.78
C TRP A 704 5.77 7.69 -35.81
N ASP A 705 6.26 6.54 -35.37
CA ASP A 705 6.62 5.42 -36.24
C ASP A 705 5.58 4.31 -36.11
N PRO A 706 4.79 3.99 -37.16
CA PRO A 706 3.81 2.91 -37.12
C PRO A 706 4.44 1.53 -36.88
N GLN A 707 5.71 1.30 -37.22
CA GLN A 707 6.37 0.01 -37.05
C GLN A 707 6.60 -0.36 -35.58
N LEU A 708 6.53 0.62 -34.67
CA LEU A 708 6.65 0.41 -33.22
C LEU A 708 5.33 0.01 -32.55
N TYR A 709 4.22 -0.03 -33.29
CA TYR A 709 2.87 -0.29 -32.76
C TYR A 709 2.15 -1.38 -33.56
N ARG A 710 1.43 -2.28 -32.87
CA ARG A 710 0.49 -3.21 -33.51
C ARG A 710 -0.78 -3.35 -32.70
N LEU A 711 -1.88 -3.67 -33.38
CA LEU A 711 -3.12 -4.07 -32.74
C LEU A 711 -3.21 -5.59 -32.75
N VAL A 712 -3.54 -6.17 -31.60
CA VAL A 712 -3.82 -7.60 -31.45
C VAL A 712 -5.26 -7.76 -30.99
N GLN A 713 -5.99 -8.68 -31.62
CA GLN A 713 -7.36 -9.01 -31.23
C GLN A 713 -7.37 -9.55 -29.80
N ASP A 714 -8.38 -9.17 -29.01
CA ASP A 714 -8.54 -9.63 -27.64
C ASP A 714 -9.97 -10.12 -27.39
N SER A 715 -10.17 -10.87 -26.32
CA SER A 715 -11.44 -11.47 -25.92
C SER A 715 -11.82 -11.19 -24.47
N GLU A 716 -11.00 -10.48 -23.70
CA GLU A 716 -11.38 -9.97 -22.37
C GLU A 716 -12.55 -8.96 -22.53
N PRO A 717 -13.74 -9.18 -21.91
CA PRO A 717 -14.84 -8.22 -21.95
C PRO A 717 -14.52 -6.99 -21.08
N LEU A 718 -14.92 -5.81 -21.54
CA LEU A 718 -14.59 -4.55 -20.88
C LEU A 718 -15.41 -4.31 -19.59
N ASP A 719 -14.78 -4.53 -18.44
CA ASP A 719 -15.22 -3.95 -17.17
C ASP A 719 -14.77 -2.48 -17.11
N LEU A 720 -15.71 -1.56 -17.37
CA LEU A 720 -15.46 -0.12 -17.41
C LEU A 720 -15.00 0.44 -16.04
N ASN A 721 -15.55 -0.04 -14.92
CA ASN A 721 -15.20 0.46 -13.59
C ASN A 721 -13.77 0.03 -13.21
N LYS A 722 -13.41 -1.23 -13.49
CA LYS A 722 -12.06 -1.75 -13.28
C LYS A 722 -11.03 -1.08 -14.19
N ALA A 723 -11.38 -0.84 -15.45
CA ALA A 723 -10.55 -0.10 -16.39
C ALA A 723 -10.27 1.33 -15.91
N LEU A 724 -11.32 2.12 -15.62
CA LEU A 724 -11.18 3.49 -15.11
C LEU A 724 -10.42 3.52 -13.77
N SER A 725 -10.68 2.56 -12.88
CA SER A 725 -9.94 2.45 -11.60
C SER A 725 -8.44 2.26 -11.81
N SER A 726 -8.06 1.37 -12.72
CA SER A 726 -6.66 1.09 -13.06
C SER A 726 -5.98 2.24 -13.80
N MET A 727 -6.68 2.92 -14.71
CA MET A 727 -6.14 4.03 -15.50
C MET A 727 -5.95 5.33 -14.69
N HIS A 728 -6.82 5.59 -13.73
CA HIS A 728 -6.83 6.87 -12.99
C HIS A 728 -6.32 6.76 -11.53
N ALA A 729 -5.99 5.55 -11.07
CA ALA A 729 -5.62 5.26 -9.69
C ALA A 729 -6.65 5.81 -8.68
N LYS A 730 -7.92 5.44 -8.91
CA LYS A 730 -9.08 5.75 -8.05
C LYS A 730 -9.92 4.49 -7.84
N TYR A 731 -10.70 4.45 -6.77
CA TYR A 731 -11.75 3.44 -6.61
C TYR A 731 -13.01 3.93 -7.31
N VAL A 732 -13.30 3.39 -8.49
CA VAL A 732 -14.45 3.80 -9.32
C VAL A 732 -15.61 2.84 -9.12
N PHE A 733 -16.78 3.40 -8.81
CA PHE A 733 -18.05 2.69 -8.66
C PHE A 733 -19.10 3.34 -9.57
N SER A 734 -20.15 2.59 -9.92
CA SER A 734 -21.30 3.16 -10.64
C SER A 734 -22.40 3.54 -9.66
N MET A 735 -23.00 4.72 -9.86
CA MET A 735 -24.33 5.04 -9.35
C MET A 735 -25.33 5.01 -10.51
N ARG A 736 -26.63 4.90 -10.24
CA ARG A 736 -27.68 5.07 -11.25
C ARG A 736 -28.23 6.48 -11.21
N LEU A 737 -28.63 7.01 -12.36
CA LEU A 737 -29.43 8.23 -12.38
C LEU A 737 -30.83 7.96 -11.80
N LYS A 738 -31.18 8.66 -10.73
CA LYS A 738 -32.52 8.67 -10.14
C LYS A 738 -33.42 9.69 -10.85
N SER A 739 -32.99 10.95 -10.90
CA SER A 739 -33.78 12.04 -11.49
C SER A 739 -32.88 13.17 -12.02
N GLN A 740 -33.47 14.04 -12.85
CA GLN A 740 -32.90 15.34 -13.21
C GLN A 740 -33.99 16.40 -13.23
N GLN A 741 -33.70 17.57 -12.68
CA GLN A 741 -34.61 18.72 -12.63
C GLN A 741 -33.87 19.99 -13.07
N ASN A 742 -34.42 20.75 -14.01
CA ASN A 742 -33.91 22.09 -14.32
C ASN A 742 -34.26 23.04 -13.16
N LEU A 743 -33.24 23.70 -12.61
CA LEU A 743 -33.31 24.68 -11.52
C LEU A 743 -33.42 26.12 -12.04
N GLN A 744 -33.49 26.31 -13.36
CA GLN A 744 -33.70 27.59 -14.01
C GLN A 744 -35.07 27.62 -14.68
N SER A 745 -35.61 28.83 -14.87
CA SER A 745 -36.84 29.04 -15.63
C SER A 745 -36.73 28.43 -17.04
N PRO A 746 -37.82 27.87 -17.61
CA PRO A 746 -37.88 27.50 -19.03
C PRO A 746 -37.66 28.66 -20.01
N GLN A 747 -37.71 29.92 -19.54
CA GLN A 747 -37.33 31.11 -20.33
C GLN A 747 -35.83 31.44 -20.25
N SER A 748 -35.03 30.71 -19.46
CA SER A 748 -33.59 30.91 -19.37
C SER A 748 -32.88 30.56 -20.68
N SER A 749 -31.86 31.34 -21.02
CA SER A 749 -30.92 31.05 -22.11
C SER A 749 -29.86 29.97 -21.76
N ARG A 750 -30.00 29.33 -20.59
CA ARG A 750 -29.09 28.31 -20.04
C ARG A 750 -29.90 27.26 -19.28
N THR A 751 -29.23 26.15 -18.96
CA THR A 751 -29.78 25.07 -18.13
C THR A 751 -28.84 24.82 -16.96
N THR A 752 -29.38 24.71 -15.75
CA THR A 752 -28.63 24.20 -14.58
C THR A 752 -29.47 23.12 -13.92
N LEU A 753 -28.93 21.91 -13.82
CA LEU A 753 -29.65 20.74 -13.35
C LEU A 753 -29.33 20.44 -11.89
N LEU A 754 -30.35 20.08 -11.11
CA LEU A 754 -30.17 19.14 -10.02
C LEU A 754 -30.11 17.75 -10.66
N VAL A 755 -29.00 17.03 -10.45
CA VAL A 755 -28.81 15.65 -10.88
C VAL A 755 -28.78 14.77 -9.64
N GLU A 756 -29.69 13.80 -9.55
CA GLU A 756 -29.78 12.88 -8.40
C GLU A 756 -29.25 11.50 -8.79
N LEU A 757 -28.23 11.01 -8.09
CA LEU A 757 -27.64 9.69 -8.29
C LEU A 757 -27.92 8.80 -7.09
N CYS A 758 -28.36 7.56 -7.31
CA CYS A 758 -28.62 6.57 -6.25
C CYS A 758 -27.74 5.32 -6.37
N CYS A 759 -27.52 4.64 -5.24
CA CYS A 759 -26.91 3.30 -5.19
C CYS A 759 -27.97 2.20 -5.14
N GLU A 760 -27.64 0.99 -5.63
CA GLU A 760 -28.52 -0.18 -5.54
C GLU A 760 -28.53 -0.83 -4.14
N GLY A 761 -27.49 -0.59 -3.34
CA GLY A 761 -27.35 -1.12 -1.98
C GLY A 761 -28.00 -0.23 -0.91
N SER A 762 -28.31 -0.83 0.25
CA SER A 762 -28.87 -0.15 1.43
C SER A 762 -27.86 0.70 2.23
N GLN A 763 -26.62 0.83 1.74
CA GLN A 763 -25.63 1.80 2.22
C GLN A 763 -24.95 2.43 1.00
N GLY A 764 -25.00 3.77 0.91
CA GLY A 764 -24.33 4.53 -0.13
C GLY A 764 -22.82 4.72 0.10
N PRO A 765 -22.10 5.28 -0.87
CA PRO A 765 -20.70 5.65 -0.71
C PRO A 765 -20.53 6.63 0.46
N SER A 766 -19.43 6.52 1.21
CA SER A 766 -19.14 7.45 2.30
C SER A 766 -18.58 8.76 1.75
N TYR A 767 -19.25 9.86 2.07
CA TYR A 767 -18.82 11.24 1.78
C TYR A 767 -19.27 12.16 2.92
N LEU A 768 -18.64 13.34 3.01
CA LEU A 768 -19.02 14.43 3.90
C LEU A 768 -19.57 15.64 3.11
N PRO A 769 -20.40 16.50 3.74
CA PRO A 769 -20.80 17.77 3.16
C PRO A 769 -19.59 18.60 2.72
N GLY A 770 -19.63 19.15 1.50
CA GLY A 770 -18.55 19.92 0.88
C GLY A 770 -17.50 19.11 0.11
N GLU A 771 -17.58 17.77 0.08
CA GLU A 771 -16.70 16.95 -0.77
C GLU A 771 -17.16 16.90 -2.24
N HIS A 772 -16.31 16.38 -3.14
CA HIS A 772 -16.58 16.34 -4.58
C HIS A 772 -16.88 14.93 -5.07
N LEU A 773 -17.76 14.80 -6.06
CA LEU A 773 -17.85 13.62 -6.90
C LEU A 773 -17.03 13.84 -8.19
N GLY A 774 -16.06 12.97 -8.44
CA GLY A 774 -15.39 12.87 -9.73
C GLY A 774 -16.17 11.93 -10.66
N VAL A 775 -16.69 12.45 -11.77
CA VAL A 775 -17.55 11.71 -12.71
C VAL A 775 -16.81 11.45 -14.02
N PHE A 776 -16.82 10.21 -14.49
CA PHE A 776 -16.30 9.84 -15.80
C PHE A 776 -17.40 9.86 -16.86
N PRO A 777 -17.33 10.75 -17.86
CA PRO A 777 -18.36 10.84 -18.90
C PRO A 777 -18.09 9.92 -20.09
N ALA A 778 -19.11 9.76 -20.93
CA ALA A 778 -18.91 9.36 -22.32
C ALA A 778 -18.79 10.58 -23.23
N ASN A 779 -17.98 10.48 -24.29
CA ASN A 779 -18.01 11.42 -25.41
C ASN A 779 -19.30 11.26 -26.24
N GLN A 780 -19.68 12.30 -26.99
CA GLN A 780 -20.91 12.27 -27.80
C GLN A 780 -20.82 11.24 -28.93
N PRO A 781 -21.84 10.38 -29.15
CA PRO A 781 -21.81 9.35 -30.20
C PRO A 781 -21.55 9.90 -31.62
N ALA A 782 -22.02 11.11 -31.94
CA ALA A 782 -21.75 11.74 -33.23
C ALA A 782 -20.26 12.04 -33.47
N LEU A 783 -19.55 12.53 -32.45
CA LEU A 783 -18.11 12.78 -32.53
C LEU A 783 -17.31 11.46 -32.63
N VAL A 784 -17.72 10.44 -31.88
CA VAL A 784 -17.12 9.10 -31.94
C VAL A 784 -17.31 8.49 -33.34
N GLN A 785 -18.52 8.55 -33.89
CA GLN A 785 -18.85 8.00 -35.20
C GLN A 785 -18.09 8.73 -36.33
N GLY A 786 -18.09 10.07 -36.33
CA GLY A 786 -17.37 10.85 -37.35
C GLY A 786 -15.86 10.62 -37.32
N ILE A 787 -15.27 10.34 -36.15
CA ILE A 787 -13.86 9.93 -36.09
C ILE A 787 -13.66 8.51 -36.64
N LEU A 788 -14.52 7.56 -36.27
CA LEU A 788 -14.45 6.16 -36.77
C LEU A 788 -14.52 6.09 -38.30
N GLU A 789 -15.38 6.90 -38.93
CA GLU A 789 -15.52 7.02 -40.38
C GLU A 789 -14.27 7.58 -41.10
N ARG A 790 -13.32 8.14 -40.34
CA ARG A 790 -12.07 8.72 -40.86
C ARG A 790 -10.83 7.84 -40.61
N VAL A 791 -10.96 6.70 -39.92
CA VAL A 791 -9.84 5.78 -39.60
C VAL A 791 -9.55 4.83 -40.77
N VAL A 792 -8.28 4.70 -41.14
CA VAL A 792 -7.88 3.94 -42.35
C VAL A 792 -7.83 2.41 -42.18
N ASP A 793 -7.62 1.92 -40.96
CA ASP A 793 -7.42 0.51 -40.61
C ASP A 793 -8.31 0.08 -39.42
N GLY A 794 -9.48 0.71 -39.28
CA GLY A 794 -10.39 0.51 -38.16
C GLY A 794 -10.81 -0.96 -37.98
N PRO A 795 -10.56 -1.58 -36.80
CA PRO A 795 -11.15 -2.86 -36.43
C PRO A 795 -12.69 -2.79 -36.45
N ALA A 796 -13.37 -3.93 -36.53
CA ALA A 796 -14.84 -3.93 -36.54
C ALA A 796 -15.41 -3.23 -35.28
N PRO A 797 -16.52 -2.47 -35.34
CA PRO A 797 -16.89 -1.51 -34.29
C PRO A 797 -17.00 -2.05 -32.86
N HIS A 798 -17.33 -3.34 -32.72
CA HIS A 798 -17.48 -4.05 -31.44
C HIS A 798 -16.34 -5.04 -31.13
N GLN A 799 -15.33 -5.15 -32.00
CA GLN A 799 -14.20 -6.05 -31.82
C GLN A 799 -13.23 -5.51 -30.77
N PRO A 800 -12.97 -6.22 -29.65
CA PRO A 800 -11.96 -5.81 -28.70
C PRO A 800 -10.57 -5.98 -29.31
N VAL A 801 -9.73 -4.97 -29.12
CA VAL A 801 -8.31 -4.99 -29.47
C VAL A 801 -7.49 -4.51 -28.29
N ARG A 802 -6.22 -4.92 -28.24
CA ARG A 802 -5.19 -4.31 -27.40
C ARG A 802 -4.07 -3.74 -28.26
N LEU A 803 -3.48 -2.66 -27.78
CA LEU A 803 -2.27 -2.08 -28.35
C LEU A 803 -1.05 -2.82 -27.78
N GLU A 804 -0.13 -3.20 -28.66
CA GLU A 804 1.20 -3.70 -28.30
C GLU A 804 2.27 -2.79 -28.92
N THR A 805 3.36 -2.61 -28.18
CA THR A 805 4.50 -1.74 -28.51
C THR A 805 5.77 -2.56 -28.65
N LEU A 806 6.69 -2.15 -29.53
CA LEU A 806 7.99 -2.80 -29.64
C LEU A 806 8.89 -2.36 -28.47
N SER A 807 9.60 -3.32 -27.87
CA SER A 807 10.54 -3.11 -26.75
C SER A 807 11.70 -2.15 -27.08
N GLU A 808 12.31 -1.53 -26.07
CA GLU A 808 13.38 -0.53 -26.26
C GLU A 808 14.62 -1.06 -26.99
N ASN A 809 14.86 -2.37 -26.93
CA ASN A 809 15.91 -3.09 -27.64
C ASN A 809 15.45 -3.72 -28.98
N GLY A 810 14.19 -3.50 -29.37
CA GLY A 810 13.64 -3.89 -30.68
C GLY A 810 13.31 -5.37 -30.87
N SER A 811 13.42 -6.21 -29.84
CA SER A 811 13.45 -7.68 -30.02
C SER A 811 12.15 -8.42 -29.68
N TYR A 812 11.22 -7.81 -28.95
CA TYR A 812 9.90 -8.38 -28.65
C TYR A 812 8.80 -7.33 -28.46
N TRP A 813 7.55 -7.77 -28.59
CA TRP A 813 6.35 -6.95 -28.41
C TRP A 813 5.87 -7.00 -26.95
N VAL A 814 5.44 -5.85 -26.44
CA VAL A 814 5.01 -5.64 -25.06
C VAL A 814 3.62 -5.01 -25.06
N LYS A 815 2.70 -5.51 -24.23
CA LYS A 815 1.37 -4.91 -24.06
C LYS A 815 1.51 -3.48 -23.56
N ASP A 816 0.88 -2.54 -24.28
CA ASP A 816 0.76 -1.17 -23.81
C ASP A 816 -0.09 -1.16 -22.52
N LYS A 817 0.24 -0.30 -21.58
CA LYS A 817 -0.38 -0.20 -20.24
C LYS A 817 -1.30 1.02 -20.10
N ARG A 818 -1.38 1.86 -21.13
CA ARG A 818 -2.16 3.10 -21.18
C ARG A 818 -3.67 2.85 -21.22
N LEU A 819 -4.09 1.80 -21.93
CA LEU A 819 -5.49 1.48 -22.22
C LEU A 819 -5.77 0.00 -21.94
N PRO A 820 -6.99 -0.37 -21.51
CA PRO A 820 -7.42 -1.76 -21.44
C PRO A 820 -7.65 -2.34 -22.85
N PRO A 821 -7.75 -3.68 -22.99
CA PRO A 821 -8.39 -4.28 -24.14
C PRO A 821 -9.83 -3.76 -24.29
N CYS A 822 -10.16 -3.17 -25.44
CA CYS A 822 -11.46 -2.57 -25.72
C CYS A 822 -11.64 -2.38 -27.24
N SER A 823 -12.86 -2.14 -27.72
CA SER A 823 -13.05 -1.74 -29.13
C SER A 823 -12.65 -0.28 -29.35
N LEU A 824 -12.29 0.08 -30.59
CA LEU A 824 -11.92 1.47 -30.91
C LEU A 824 -13.05 2.46 -30.59
N SER A 825 -14.31 2.04 -30.78
CA SER A 825 -15.49 2.79 -30.37
C SER A 825 -15.54 3.00 -28.85
N GLN A 826 -15.27 1.97 -28.04
CA GLN A 826 -15.19 2.10 -26.58
C GLN A 826 -14.05 3.03 -26.13
N ALA A 827 -12.87 2.95 -26.77
CA ALA A 827 -11.74 3.82 -26.47
C ALA A 827 -12.07 5.30 -26.73
N LEU A 828 -12.62 5.61 -27.91
CA LEU A 828 -13.06 6.96 -28.28
C LEU A 828 -14.27 7.44 -27.44
N THR A 829 -15.07 6.53 -26.89
CA THR A 829 -16.23 6.88 -26.04
C THR A 829 -15.83 7.19 -24.60
N TYR A 830 -14.99 6.36 -23.97
CA TYR A 830 -14.78 6.38 -22.50
C TYR A 830 -13.35 6.69 -22.04
N PHE A 831 -12.33 6.49 -22.89
CA PHE A 831 -10.93 6.51 -22.47
C PHE A 831 -10.08 7.61 -23.10
N LEU A 832 -10.49 8.14 -24.25
CA LEU A 832 -9.74 9.14 -25.02
C LEU A 832 -10.47 10.49 -25.03
N ASP A 833 -9.75 11.59 -24.84
CA ASP A 833 -10.29 12.94 -25.05
C ASP A 833 -10.18 13.29 -26.54
N ILE A 834 -11.34 13.39 -27.19
CA ILE A 834 -11.50 13.76 -28.60
C ILE A 834 -11.96 15.22 -28.77
N THR A 835 -12.04 15.97 -27.67
CA THR A 835 -12.69 17.30 -27.61
C THR A 835 -11.76 18.42 -27.21
N THR A 836 -10.71 18.12 -26.44
CA THR A 836 -9.64 19.07 -26.12
C THR A 836 -8.79 19.29 -27.38
N PRO A 837 -8.51 20.55 -27.80
CA PRO A 837 -7.72 20.83 -28.99
C PRO A 837 -6.34 20.15 -28.99
N PRO A 838 -5.93 19.49 -30.09
CA PRO A 838 -4.65 18.79 -30.20
C PRO A 838 -3.45 19.67 -29.83
N THR A 839 -2.48 19.11 -29.09
CA THR A 839 -1.22 19.82 -28.78
C THR A 839 -0.37 20.04 -30.03
N GLN A 840 0.58 20.98 -29.97
CA GLN A 840 1.50 21.26 -31.08
C GLN A 840 2.31 20.02 -31.52
N LEU A 841 2.67 19.10 -30.59
CA LEU A 841 3.29 17.82 -30.97
C LEU A 841 2.30 16.86 -31.63
N LEU A 842 1.03 16.82 -31.19
CA LEU A 842 0.02 16.00 -31.85
C LEU A 842 -0.25 16.51 -33.27
N LEU A 843 -0.33 17.84 -33.47
CA LEU A 843 -0.38 18.46 -34.81
C LEU A 843 0.86 18.11 -35.65
N ARG A 844 2.06 18.17 -35.06
CA ARG A 844 3.31 17.82 -35.76
C ARG A 844 3.39 16.34 -36.14
N LYS A 845 2.77 15.46 -35.37
CA LYS A 845 2.59 14.02 -35.68
C LYS A 845 1.52 13.80 -36.74
N LEU A 846 0.41 14.53 -36.70
CA LEU A 846 -0.61 14.53 -37.75
C LEU A 846 -0.04 15.02 -39.09
N ALA A 847 0.86 16.02 -39.10
CA ALA A 847 1.53 16.48 -40.32
C ALA A 847 2.30 15.37 -41.07
N GLN A 848 2.76 14.33 -40.36
CA GLN A 848 3.43 13.16 -40.95
C GLN A 848 2.44 12.15 -41.58
N LEU A 849 1.14 12.34 -41.32
CA LEU A 849 0.03 11.51 -41.83
C LEU A 849 -0.87 12.25 -42.83
N ALA A 850 -0.55 13.52 -43.14
CA ALA A 850 -1.20 14.28 -44.20
C ALA A 850 -0.66 13.82 -45.56
N THR A 851 -1.55 13.52 -46.51
CA THR A 851 -1.17 13.12 -47.88
C THR A 851 -1.18 14.28 -48.87
N ASP A 852 -1.72 15.44 -48.48
CA ASP A 852 -1.56 16.70 -49.21
C ASP A 852 -0.45 17.57 -48.58
N GLU A 853 0.41 18.15 -49.41
CA GLU A 853 1.59 18.90 -48.96
C GLU A 853 1.23 20.32 -48.47
N ALA A 854 0.13 20.92 -48.94
CA ALA A 854 -0.31 22.22 -48.44
C ALA A 854 -1.02 22.09 -47.07
N GLU A 855 -1.85 21.05 -46.89
CA GLU A 855 -2.38 20.67 -45.57
C GLU A 855 -1.25 20.36 -44.58
N ARG A 856 -0.23 19.60 -45.02
CA ARG A 856 0.95 19.31 -44.21
C ARG A 856 1.69 20.57 -43.79
N GLN A 857 2.04 21.46 -44.73
CA GLN A 857 2.71 22.73 -44.43
C GLN A 857 1.85 23.62 -43.52
N ARG A 858 0.52 23.57 -43.64
CA ARG A 858 -0.41 24.26 -42.75
C ARG A 858 -0.39 23.68 -41.33
N LEU A 859 -0.36 22.36 -41.17
CA LEU A 859 -0.19 21.69 -39.87
C LEU A 859 1.18 22.00 -39.25
N GLU A 860 2.27 21.97 -40.02
CA GLU A 860 3.61 22.36 -39.57
C GLU A 860 3.67 23.85 -39.15
N THR A 861 2.92 24.73 -39.84
CA THR A 861 2.73 26.14 -39.44
C THR A 861 1.95 26.27 -38.13
N LEU A 862 0.86 25.50 -37.95
CA LEU A 862 0.10 25.45 -36.70
C LEU A 862 0.89 24.85 -35.52
N CYS A 863 2.09 24.32 -35.75
CA CYS A 863 3.02 23.95 -34.67
C CYS A 863 3.80 25.15 -34.09
N GLN A 864 3.63 26.37 -34.60
CA GLN A 864 4.25 27.60 -34.07
C GLN A 864 3.38 28.23 -32.97
N PRO A 865 3.94 28.76 -31.85
CA PRO A 865 3.15 29.25 -30.72
C PRO A 865 2.16 30.38 -31.02
N SER A 866 2.50 31.29 -31.94
CA SER A 866 1.61 32.38 -32.40
C SER A 866 0.33 31.84 -33.03
N ASP A 867 0.52 31.00 -34.05
CA ASP A 867 -0.53 30.50 -34.92
C ASP A 867 -1.35 29.42 -34.25
N TYR A 868 -0.68 28.56 -33.46
CA TYR A 868 -1.33 27.59 -32.58
C TYR A 868 -2.31 28.27 -31.63
N ASN A 869 -1.87 29.27 -30.86
CA ASN A 869 -2.73 29.93 -29.88
C ASN A 869 -3.88 30.68 -30.57
N LYS A 870 -3.61 31.38 -31.68
CA LYS A 870 -4.67 32.05 -32.46
C LYS A 870 -5.74 31.06 -32.94
N TRP A 871 -5.32 29.95 -33.55
CA TRP A 871 -6.21 28.89 -34.03
C TRP A 871 -6.96 28.20 -32.89
N LYS A 872 -6.26 27.80 -31.82
CA LYS A 872 -6.82 27.18 -30.61
C LYS A 872 -7.88 28.06 -29.95
N PHE A 873 -7.61 29.34 -29.71
CA PHE A 873 -8.58 30.21 -29.03
C PHE A 873 -9.73 30.66 -29.94
N THR A 874 -9.51 30.81 -31.25
CA THR A 874 -10.58 31.20 -32.20
C THR A 874 -11.54 30.04 -32.52
N ASN A 875 -11.00 28.85 -32.78
CA ASN A 875 -11.77 27.69 -33.23
C ASN A 875 -12.10 26.69 -32.11
N SER A 876 -11.27 26.59 -31.06
CA SER A 876 -11.31 25.54 -30.03
C SER A 876 -11.59 24.12 -30.57
N PRO A 877 -10.94 23.69 -31.66
CA PRO A 877 -11.43 22.58 -32.48
C PRO A 877 -11.29 21.23 -31.76
N THR A 878 -12.34 20.42 -31.85
CA THR A 878 -12.33 19.00 -31.49
C THR A 878 -11.43 18.20 -32.45
N PHE A 879 -11.04 16.98 -32.08
CA PHE A 879 -10.24 16.14 -32.96
C PHE A 879 -10.95 15.80 -34.28
N LEU A 880 -12.28 15.71 -34.28
CA LEU A 880 -13.06 15.53 -35.51
C LEU A 880 -12.96 16.76 -36.43
N GLU A 881 -13.14 17.97 -35.90
CA GLU A 881 -13.01 19.22 -36.69
C GLU A 881 -11.59 19.39 -37.27
N VAL A 882 -10.56 18.82 -36.64
CA VAL A 882 -9.19 18.77 -37.21
C VAL A 882 -9.09 17.77 -38.38
N LEU A 883 -9.78 16.62 -38.31
CA LEU A 883 -9.90 15.71 -39.45
C LEU A 883 -10.79 16.26 -40.59
N GLU A 884 -11.63 17.26 -40.30
CA GLU A 884 -12.46 17.98 -41.28
C GLU A 884 -11.72 19.18 -41.89
N GLU A 885 -10.90 19.93 -41.12
CA GLU A 885 -10.04 21.01 -41.63
C GLU A 885 -8.89 20.46 -42.49
N PHE A 886 -8.42 19.24 -42.22
CA PHE A 886 -7.33 18.56 -42.93
C PHE A 886 -7.78 17.21 -43.51
N PRO A 887 -8.56 17.20 -44.62
CA PRO A 887 -9.16 15.99 -45.17
C PRO A 887 -8.14 14.94 -45.62
N SER A 888 -6.93 15.32 -46.01
CA SER A 888 -5.87 14.39 -46.43
C SER A 888 -5.28 13.53 -45.30
N LEU A 889 -5.61 13.80 -44.03
CA LEU A 889 -5.13 13.03 -42.88
C LEU A 889 -5.56 11.55 -42.95
N ARG A 890 -4.57 10.66 -42.89
CA ARG A 890 -4.70 9.20 -42.87
C ARG A 890 -4.36 8.63 -41.49
N VAL A 891 -5.23 8.87 -40.52
CA VAL A 891 -5.06 8.39 -39.13
C VAL A 891 -5.41 6.90 -39.00
N SER A 892 -4.56 6.15 -38.30
CA SER A 892 -4.78 4.73 -37.97
C SER A 892 -5.35 4.52 -36.58
N ALA A 893 -5.99 3.38 -36.34
CA ALA A 893 -6.44 2.95 -35.02
C ALA A 893 -5.27 2.83 -34.03
N SER A 894 -4.09 2.38 -34.48
CA SER A 894 -2.86 2.36 -33.69
C SER A 894 -2.34 3.77 -33.34
N PHE A 895 -2.52 4.77 -34.22
CA PHE A 895 -2.21 6.16 -33.93
C PHE A 895 -3.16 6.72 -32.86
N LEU A 896 -4.48 6.54 -33.01
CA LEU A 896 -5.46 7.06 -32.06
C LEU A 896 -5.23 6.49 -30.65
N LEU A 897 -5.08 5.17 -30.52
CA LEU A 897 -4.87 4.50 -29.24
C LEU A 897 -3.51 4.84 -28.59
N SER A 898 -2.47 5.11 -29.38
CA SER A 898 -1.13 5.45 -28.86
C SER A 898 -0.91 6.95 -28.62
N GLN A 899 -1.66 7.84 -29.27
CA GLN A 899 -1.40 9.29 -29.21
C GLN A 899 -2.48 10.11 -28.50
N LEU A 900 -3.79 9.84 -28.66
CA LEU A 900 -4.85 10.71 -28.12
C LEU A 900 -4.83 10.82 -26.58
N PRO A 901 -4.97 12.01 -25.97
CA PRO A 901 -4.96 12.19 -24.52
C PRO A 901 -6.01 11.34 -23.79
N ILE A 902 -5.77 11.00 -22.52
CA ILE A 902 -6.73 10.23 -21.72
C ILE A 902 -7.86 11.13 -21.21
N LEU A 903 -9.10 10.68 -21.41
CA LEU A 903 -10.32 11.39 -20.98
C LEU A 903 -10.33 11.57 -19.46
N LYS A 904 -10.37 12.81 -19.00
CA LYS A 904 -10.34 13.14 -17.57
C LYS A 904 -11.75 13.06 -16.94
N PRO A 905 -11.87 12.61 -15.68
CA PRO A 905 -13.10 12.81 -14.92
C PRO A 905 -13.34 14.31 -14.70
N ARG A 906 -14.60 14.72 -14.60
CA ARG A 906 -14.99 16.10 -14.25
C ARG A 906 -15.53 16.10 -12.82
N TYR A 907 -15.10 17.07 -12.01
CA TYR A 907 -15.48 17.19 -10.60
C TYR A 907 -16.70 18.08 -10.42
N TYR A 908 -17.60 17.69 -9.52
CA TYR A 908 -18.73 18.50 -9.06
C TYR A 908 -18.79 18.45 -7.53
N SER A 909 -18.98 19.59 -6.88
CA SER A 909 -19.19 19.66 -5.42
C SER A 909 -20.54 19.04 -5.07
N ILE A 910 -20.58 18.17 -4.06
CA ILE A 910 -21.77 17.42 -3.70
C ILE A 910 -22.79 18.35 -3.03
N SER A 911 -24.03 18.32 -3.52
CA SER A 911 -25.13 19.20 -3.12
C SER A 911 -26.18 18.49 -2.27
N SER A 912 -25.78 17.51 -1.47
CA SER A 912 -26.61 16.75 -0.53
C SER A 912 -25.86 16.41 0.75
N SER A 913 -26.59 16.21 1.86
CA SER A 913 -26.03 15.59 3.07
C SER A 913 -26.30 14.09 3.07
N ARG A 914 -25.27 13.27 3.31
CA ARG A 914 -25.42 11.81 3.48
C ARG A 914 -26.31 11.45 4.67
N ASP A 915 -26.31 12.25 5.74
CA ASP A 915 -27.21 12.04 6.90
C ASP A 915 -28.68 12.31 6.53
N ARG A 916 -28.96 13.11 5.48
CA ARG A 916 -30.31 13.36 4.96
C ARG A 916 -30.71 12.42 3.82
N THR A 917 -29.76 11.99 2.98
CA THR A 917 -29.99 11.12 1.82
C THR A 917 -28.97 9.95 1.78
N PRO A 918 -29.10 8.92 2.62
CA PRO A 918 -28.02 7.93 2.86
C PRO A 918 -27.64 7.04 1.67
N THR A 919 -28.51 6.95 0.67
CA THR A 919 -28.33 6.15 -0.56
C THR A 919 -28.12 7.01 -1.80
N GLU A 920 -27.98 8.33 -1.66
CA GLU A 920 -27.98 9.27 -2.79
C GLU A 920 -26.86 10.34 -2.72
N ILE A 921 -26.42 10.77 -3.90
CA ILE A 921 -25.54 11.92 -4.12
C ILE A 921 -26.22 12.84 -5.12
N HIS A 922 -26.38 14.10 -4.74
CA HIS A 922 -26.99 15.14 -5.59
C HIS A 922 -25.88 16.07 -6.10
N LEU A 923 -25.98 16.53 -7.34
CA LEU A 923 -25.05 17.48 -7.96
C LEU A 923 -25.79 18.68 -8.55
N THR A 924 -25.21 19.88 -8.47
CA THR A 924 -25.69 21.08 -9.17
C THR A 924 -24.88 21.33 -10.45
N VAL A 925 -25.40 20.92 -11.60
CA VAL A 925 -24.66 20.85 -12.87
C VAL A 925 -25.13 21.92 -13.85
N ALA A 926 -24.32 22.96 -14.08
CA ALA A 926 -24.55 23.88 -15.20
C ALA A 926 -24.22 23.17 -16.52
N VAL A 927 -25.18 23.11 -17.44
CA VAL A 927 -24.96 22.50 -18.77
C VAL A 927 -24.15 23.47 -19.62
N LEU A 928 -22.94 23.07 -20.00
CA LEU A 928 -22.04 23.89 -20.80
C LEU A 928 -22.29 23.67 -22.29
N THR A 929 -22.82 24.70 -22.95
CA THR A 929 -22.82 24.85 -24.41
C THR A 929 -22.32 26.23 -24.77
N TYR A 930 -21.57 26.34 -25.87
CA TYR A 930 -21.03 27.61 -26.36
C TYR A 930 -20.81 27.51 -27.87
N ARG A 931 -20.79 28.65 -28.58
CA ARG A 931 -20.37 28.69 -29.99
C ARG A 931 -18.95 29.23 -30.08
N THR A 932 -18.13 28.62 -30.92
CA THR A 932 -16.76 29.08 -31.20
C THR A 932 -16.79 30.34 -32.08
N ARG A 933 -15.63 30.91 -32.43
CA ARG A 933 -15.54 32.12 -33.30
C ARG A 933 -16.46 33.27 -32.85
N ASP A 934 -16.34 33.66 -31.58
CA ASP A 934 -17.14 34.74 -30.95
C ASP A 934 -18.66 34.65 -31.18
N GLY A 935 -19.18 33.41 -31.15
CA GLY A 935 -20.61 33.13 -31.31
C GLY A 935 -21.04 32.77 -32.74
N GLN A 936 -20.17 32.93 -33.75
CA GLN A 936 -20.48 32.67 -35.17
C GLN A 936 -20.13 31.24 -35.62
N GLY A 937 -19.37 30.49 -34.81
CA GLY A 937 -18.91 29.15 -35.12
C GLY A 937 -19.91 28.02 -34.83
N PRO A 938 -19.49 26.75 -35.04
CA PRO A 938 -20.23 25.57 -34.60
C PRO A 938 -20.54 25.60 -33.10
N LEU A 939 -21.59 24.86 -32.72
CA LEU A 939 -21.98 24.69 -31.33
C LEU A 939 -21.14 23.60 -30.68
N HIS A 940 -20.41 23.97 -29.63
CA HIS A 940 -19.56 23.08 -28.83
C HIS A 940 -20.23 22.74 -27.50
N HIS A 941 -19.92 21.53 -27.01
CA HIS A 941 -20.61 20.89 -25.90
C HIS A 941 -19.62 20.46 -24.82
N GLY A 942 -19.86 20.85 -23.56
CA GLY A 942 -19.01 20.48 -22.43
C GLY A 942 -19.24 19.04 -21.99
N VAL A 943 -18.55 18.10 -22.64
CA VAL A 943 -18.59 16.62 -22.50
C VAL A 943 -19.45 16.12 -21.34
N CYS A 944 -18.94 16.19 -20.10
CA CYS A 944 -19.61 15.62 -18.92
C CYS A 944 -20.96 16.28 -18.59
N SER A 945 -21.06 17.60 -18.70
CA SER A 945 -22.30 18.31 -18.38
C SER A 945 -23.42 18.02 -19.37
N THR A 946 -23.09 17.88 -20.67
CA THR A 946 -24.05 17.51 -21.71
C THR A 946 -24.33 16.01 -21.72
N TRP A 947 -23.35 15.17 -21.38
CA TRP A 947 -23.55 13.74 -21.20
C TRP A 947 -24.52 13.47 -20.06
N LEU A 948 -24.28 14.04 -18.86
CA LEU A 948 -25.21 13.97 -17.74
C LEU A 948 -26.61 14.44 -18.17
N SER A 949 -26.72 15.62 -18.78
CA SER A 949 -27.99 16.16 -19.30
C SER A 949 -28.68 15.33 -20.40
N SER A 950 -28.06 14.25 -20.90
CA SER A 950 -28.61 13.33 -21.90
C SER A 950 -28.98 11.94 -21.34
N LEU A 951 -28.58 11.64 -20.11
CA LEU A 951 -28.87 10.37 -19.45
C LEU A 951 -30.36 10.23 -19.09
N LYS A 952 -30.83 8.99 -19.14
CA LYS A 952 -32.18 8.57 -18.75
C LYS A 952 -32.15 7.95 -17.34
N PRO A 953 -33.26 7.97 -16.59
CA PRO A 953 -33.33 7.28 -15.30
C PRO A 953 -32.91 5.81 -15.42
N GLN A 954 -32.19 5.31 -14.42
CA GLN A 954 -31.48 4.03 -14.37
C GLN A 954 -30.16 3.91 -15.16
N ASP A 955 -29.78 4.88 -16.01
CA ASP A 955 -28.47 4.88 -16.67
C ASP A 955 -27.32 4.94 -15.63
N LEU A 956 -26.21 4.26 -15.95
CA LEU A 956 -25.06 4.12 -15.04
C LEU A 956 -24.08 5.29 -15.18
N VAL A 957 -23.65 5.83 -14.04
CA VAL A 957 -22.69 6.93 -13.90
C VAL A 957 -21.44 6.43 -13.17
N PRO A 958 -20.33 6.13 -13.88
CA PRO A 958 -19.06 5.76 -13.25
C PRO A 958 -18.44 6.97 -12.55
N CYS A 959 -18.14 6.84 -11.26
CA CYS A 959 -17.72 7.95 -10.42
C CYS A 959 -16.87 7.51 -9.21
N PHE A 960 -16.30 8.48 -8.51
CA PHE A 960 -15.58 8.29 -7.25
C PHE A 960 -15.72 9.52 -6.36
N VAL A 961 -15.74 9.34 -5.04
CA VAL A 961 -15.66 10.46 -4.08
C VAL A 961 -14.22 10.97 -4.04
N ARG A 962 -14.03 12.28 -4.11
CA ARG A 962 -12.78 12.99 -3.82
C ARG A 962 -12.99 13.79 -2.53
N SER A 963 -12.21 13.46 -1.50
CA SER A 963 -12.25 14.20 -0.24
C SER A 963 -11.73 15.63 -0.41
N ALA A 964 -12.40 16.57 0.28
CA ALA A 964 -12.10 17.99 0.30
C ALA A 964 -11.81 18.44 1.74
N SER A 965 -10.70 17.95 2.33
CA SER A 965 -10.31 18.14 3.74
C SER A 965 -10.06 19.59 4.20
N GLY A 966 -10.23 20.56 3.30
CA GLY A 966 -10.22 22.00 3.56
C GLY A 966 -11.56 22.73 3.34
N PHE A 967 -12.63 22.05 2.93
CA PHE A 967 -13.94 22.66 2.62
C PHE A 967 -15.12 21.92 3.29
N GLN A 968 -15.00 21.66 4.59
CA GLN A 968 -16.00 20.98 5.41
C GLN A 968 -16.59 21.94 6.45
N LEU A 969 -17.78 21.62 6.99
CA LEU A 969 -18.38 22.37 8.11
C LEU A 969 -17.45 22.38 9.35
N PRO A 970 -17.58 23.35 10.27
CA PRO A 970 -16.76 23.42 11.48
C PRO A 970 -16.97 22.22 12.40
N GLU A 971 -15.89 21.73 13.04
CA GLU A 971 -15.95 20.66 14.05
C GLU A 971 -16.77 21.08 15.29
N ASP A 972 -16.71 22.36 15.66
CA ASP A 972 -17.57 22.98 16.66
C ASP A 972 -18.85 23.50 15.98
N PRO A 973 -20.01 22.83 16.14
CA PRO A 973 -21.21 23.20 15.42
C PRO A 973 -21.76 24.58 15.82
N SER A 974 -21.34 25.17 16.95
CA SER A 974 -21.77 26.49 17.39
C SER A 974 -21.14 27.65 16.60
N ARG A 975 -20.09 27.39 15.81
CA ARG A 975 -19.39 28.43 15.05
C ARG A 975 -20.25 29.02 13.93
N PRO A 976 -20.30 30.36 13.80
CA PRO A 976 -21.02 31.01 12.71
C PRO A 976 -20.26 30.84 11.38
N CYS A 977 -21.01 30.80 10.29
CA CYS A 977 -20.50 30.55 8.94
C CYS A 977 -21.03 31.59 7.95
N ILE A 978 -20.13 32.23 7.18
CA ILE A 978 -20.49 33.03 6.00
C ILE A 978 -20.25 32.18 4.75
N LEU A 979 -21.29 32.00 3.93
CA LEU A 979 -21.29 31.12 2.75
C LEU A 979 -21.45 31.98 1.49
N ILE A 980 -20.40 32.15 0.68
CA ILE A 980 -20.41 33.02 -0.51
C ILE A 980 -20.33 32.16 -1.77
N GLY A 981 -21.40 32.11 -2.57
CA GLY A 981 -21.45 31.20 -3.71
C GLY A 981 -22.51 31.51 -4.77
N PRO A 982 -22.22 32.38 -5.76
CA PRO A 982 -23.14 32.66 -6.86
C PRO A 982 -23.21 31.53 -7.91
N GLY A 983 -24.37 31.40 -8.55
CA GLY A 983 -24.65 30.35 -9.53
C GLY A 983 -24.41 28.95 -8.95
N THR A 984 -23.71 28.08 -9.67
CA THR A 984 -23.35 26.73 -9.18
C THR A 984 -22.41 26.73 -7.98
N GLY A 985 -21.85 27.88 -7.57
CA GLY A 985 -21.13 28.02 -6.29
C GLY A 985 -21.98 27.73 -5.06
N ILE A 986 -23.31 27.66 -5.20
CA ILE A 986 -24.22 27.24 -4.13
C ILE A 986 -24.18 25.73 -3.85
N ALA A 987 -23.60 24.91 -4.75
CA ALA A 987 -23.64 23.44 -4.67
C ALA A 987 -23.22 22.86 -3.31
N PRO A 988 -22.01 23.12 -2.78
CA PRO A 988 -21.62 22.55 -1.47
C PRO A 988 -22.45 23.13 -0.33
N PHE A 989 -22.94 24.37 -0.43
CA PHE A 989 -23.75 24.99 0.61
C PHE A 989 -25.12 24.34 0.77
N ARG A 990 -25.67 23.72 -0.29
CA ARG A 990 -26.84 22.84 -0.17
C ARG A 990 -26.57 21.62 0.70
N SER A 991 -25.38 21.02 0.60
CA SER A 991 -25.00 19.94 1.53
C SER A 991 -24.87 20.44 2.98
N PHE A 992 -24.36 21.66 3.17
CA PHE A 992 -24.22 22.26 4.51
C PHE A 992 -25.58 22.54 5.16
N TRP A 993 -26.53 23.18 4.48
CA TRP A 993 -27.83 23.46 5.10
C TRP A 993 -28.67 22.20 5.31
N GLN A 994 -28.57 21.18 4.45
CA GLN A 994 -29.19 19.88 4.71
C GLN A 994 -28.57 19.16 5.91
N GLN A 995 -27.25 19.27 6.11
CA GLN A 995 -26.57 18.71 7.28
C GLN A 995 -27.03 19.39 8.58
N ARG A 996 -27.02 20.74 8.61
CA ARG A 996 -27.50 21.51 9.77
C ARG A 996 -28.98 21.26 10.07
N LEU A 997 -29.81 21.11 9.03
CA LEU A 997 -31.22 20.74 9.18
C LEU A 997 -31.36 19.35 9.83
N HIS A 998 -30.60 18.35 9.39
CA HIS A 998 -30.60 17.03 10.02
C HIS A 998 -30.12 17.11 11.48
N GLU A 999 -29.08 17.89 11.78
CA GLU A 999 -28.56 18.09 13.14
C GLU A 999 -29.60 18.72 14.08
N ALA A 1000 -30.37 19.68 13.60
CA ALA A 1000 -31.49 20.27 14.34
C ALA A 1000 -32.67 19.29 14.50
N GLU A 1001 -33.13 18.67 13.41
CA GLU A 1001 -34.32 17.79 13.39
C GLU A 1001 -34.10 16.44 14.12
N HIS A 1002 -32.88 15.87 14.13
CA HIS A 1002 -32.61 14.51 14.64
C HIS A 1002 -31.61 14.44 15.81
N LYS A 1003 -30.69 15.42 15.94
CA LYS A 1003 -29.66 15.41 16.99
C LYS A 1003 -29.89 16.46 18.08
N GLY A 1004 -30.90 17.34 17.90
CA GLY A 1004 -31.21 18.45 18.83
C GLY A 1004 -30.14 19.54 18.88
N LEU A 1005 -29.20 19.55 17.93
CA LEU A 1005 -28.08 20.48 17.90
C LEU A 1005 -28.47 21.75 17.15
N GLN A 1006 -28.61 22.87 17.86
CA GLN A 1006 -28.67 24.18 17.23
C GLN A 1006 -27.28 24.57 16.71
N GLY A 1007 -27.17 24.75 15.40
CA GLY A 1007 -25.95 25.24 14.76
C GLY A 1007 -25.76 26.75 14.95
N GLY A 1008 -24.50 27.19 14.89
CA GLY A 1008 -24.16 28.60 14.74
C GLY A 1008 -24.77 29.22 13.48
N ARG A 1009 -25.02 30.53 13.52
CA ARG A 1009 -25.66 31.30 12.44
C ARG A 1009 -24.97 31.05 11.09
N MET A 1010 -25.74 30.70 10.08
CA MET A 1010 -25.26 30.62 8.69
C MET A 1010 -25.84 31.76 7.86
N THR A 1011 -24.97 32.59 7.31
CA THR A 1011 -25.32 33.73 6.45
C THR A 1011 -24.94 33.40 5.01
N LEU A 1012 -25.94 33.27 4.13
CA LEU A 1012 -25.74 32.93 2.72
C LEU A 1012 -25.67 34.21 1.87
N VAL A 1013 -24.59 34.34 1.09
CA VAL A 1013 -24.38 35.40 0.10
C VAL A 1013 -24.43 34.76 -1.30
N PHE A 1014 -25.63 34.65 -1.83
CA PHE A 1014 -25.91 34.10 -3.15
C PHE A 1014 -25.85 35.18 -4.24
N GLY A 1015 -25.77 34.77 -5.51
CA GLY A 1015 -25.91 35.69 -6.63
C GLY A 1015 -26.23 34.99 -7.94
N CYS A 1016 -27.05 35.64 -8.75
CA CYS A 1016 -27.48 35.15 -10.06
C CYS A 1016 -27.62 36.31 -11.06
N ARG A 1017 -28.28 36.08 -12.20
CA ARG A 1017 -28.63 37.14 -13.16
C ARG A 1017 -29.90 37.85 -12.72
N ARG A 1018 -30.95 37.08 -12.47
CA ARG A 1018 -32.32 37.57 -12.24
C ARG A 1018 -33.09 36.65 -11.29
N PRO A 1019 -34.00 37.20 -10.47
CA PRO A 1019 -34.82 36.41 -9.54
C PRO A 1019 -35.73 35.42 -10.28
N ASP A 1020 -36.15 35.75 -11.50
CA ASP A 1020 -37.12 35.03 -12.32
C ASP A 1020 -36.50 34.14 -13.43
N GLU A 1021 -35.17 34.15 -13.58
CA GLU A 1021 -34.46 33.29 -14.56
C GLU A 1021 -33.63 32.19 -13.90
N ASP A 1022 -32.73 32.53 -12.98
CA ASP A 1022 -31.65 31.64 -12.51
C ASP A 1022 -31.40 31.66 -11.00
N HIS A 1023 -32.44 31.93 -10.20
CA HIS A 1023 -32.40 31.82 -8.74
C HIS A 1023 -32.47 30.34 -8.28
N LEU A 1024 -31.36 29.62 -8.43
CA LEU A 1024 -31.23 28.21 -8.06
C LEU A 1024 -31.68 27.97 -6.60
N TYR A 1025 -32.49 26.93 -6.36
CA TYR A 1025 -32.94 26.50 -5.02
C TYR A 1025 -33.69 27.57 -4.19
N GLN A 1026 -34.31 28.58 -4.82
CA GLN A 1026 -35.02 29.67 -4.11
C GLN A 1026 -36.04 29.19 -3.06
N GLU A 1027 -36.83 28.16 -3.38
CA GLU A 1027 -37.84 27.61 -2.46
C GLU A 1027 -37.20 26.90 -1.25
N GLU A 1028 -36.11 26.15 -1.46
CA GLU A 1028 -35.33 25.54 -0.36
C GLU A 1028 -34.72 26.62 0.55
N MET A 1029 -34.13 27.68 -0.02
CA MET A 1029 -33.59 28.80 0.77
C MET A 1029 -34.67 29.44 1.65
N LEU A 1030 -35.87 29.65 1.10
CA LEU A 1030 -37.01 30.19 1.84
C LEU A 1030 -37.52 29.22 2.91
N GLU A 1031 -37.43 27.89 2.73
CA GLU A 1031 -37.67 26.92 3.82
C GLU A 1031 -36.58 26.99 4.89
N MET A 1032 -35.30 26.98 4.52
CA MET A 1032 -34.19 26.97 5.48
C MET A 1032 -34.14 28.25 6.32
N ALA A 1033 -34.53 29.39 5.75
CA ALA A 1033 -34.72 30.64 6.50
C ALA A 1033 -35.90 30.54 7.50
N ARG A 1034 -37.06 30.02 7.07
CA ARG A 1034 -38.22 29.79 7.96
C ARG A 1034 -37.93 28.79 9.09
N LYS A 1035 -37.04 27.82 8.86
CA LYS A 1035 -36.57 26.85 9.86
C LYS A 1035 -35.39 27.36 10.71
N GLY A 1036 -34.89 28.58 10.48
CA GLY A 1036 -33.76 29.16 11.21
C GLY A 1036 -32.40 28.52 10.92
N VAL A 1037 -32.30 27.67 9.90
CA VAL A 1037 -31.05 27.01 9.47
C VAL A 1037 -30.16 27.97 8.70
N LEU A 1038 -30.76 28.81 7.84
CA LEU A 1038 -30.12 30.01 7.31
C LEU A 1038 -30.61 31.20 8.15
N HIS A 1039 -29.67 31.92 8.76
CA HIS A 1039 -29.98 33.09 9.59
C HIS A 1039 -30.36 34.29 8.72
N GLU A 1040 -29.59 34.52 7.66
CA GLU A 1040 -29.84 35.54 6.64
C GLU A 1040 -29.49 35.01 5.25
N VAL A 1041 -30.19 35.51 4.23
CA VAL A 1041 -29.94 35.21 2.81
C VAL A 1041 -29.88 36.51 2.02
N HIS A 1042 -28.69 36.84 1.51
CA HIS A 1042 -28.41 38.03 0.71
C HIS A 1042 -28.17 37.61 -0.74
N THR A 1043 -28.98 38.12 -1.67
CA THR A 1043 -28.89 37.75 -3.10
C THR A 1043 -28.47 38.93 -3.97
N ALA A 1044 -27.38 38.75 -4.73
CA ALA A 1044 -26.91 39.71 -5.72
C ALA A 1044 -27.51 39.42 -7.10
N TYR A 1045 -28.07 40.44 -7.76
CA TYR A 1045 -28.63 40.31 -9.11
C TYR A 1045 -27.81 41.09 -10.13
N SER A 1046 -27.15 40.38 -11.04
CA SER A 1046 -26.23 40.96 -12.02
C SER A 1046 -26.88 41.45 -13.32
N ARG A 1047 -28.20 41.26 -13.50
CA ARG A 1047 -28.96 41.63 -14.73
C ARG A 1047 -30.40 42.09 -14.48
N LEU A 1048 -30.70 42.75 -13.35
CA LEU A 1048 -32.02 43.37 -13.16
C LEU A 1048 -32.23 44.53 -14.16
N PRO A 1049 -33.34 44.56 -14.93
CA PRO A 1049 -33.64 45.67 -15.83
C PRO A 1049 -33.72 47.01 -15.08
N GLY A 1050 -33.08 48.05 -15.64
CA GLY A 1050 -33.09 49.41 -15.07
C GLY A 1050 -32.24 49.61 -13.81
N GLN A 1051 -31.50 48.60 -13.33
CA GLN A 1051 -30.65 48.69 -12.14
C GLN A 1051 -29.16 48.47 -12.49
N PRO A 1052 -28.22 49.00 -11.70
CA PRO A 1052 -26.81 48.65 -11.84
C PRO A 1052 -26.59 47.16 -11.55
N LYS A 1053 -25.54 46.57 -12.14
CA LYS A 1053 -25.17 45.19 -11.86
C LYS A 1053 -24.66 45.09 -10.42
N VAL A 1054 -25.22 44.18 -9.63
CA VAL A 1054 -24.75 43.87 -8.27
C VAL A 1054 -24.12 42.47 -8.26
N TYR A 1055 -22.93 42.35 -7.68
CA TYR A 1055 -22.25 41.08 -7.45
C TYR A 1055 -22.11 40.79 -5.95
N VAL A 1056 -21.71 39.56 -5.58
CA VAL A 1056 -21.62 39.13 -4.17
C VAL A 1056 -20.62 39.98 -3.38
N GLN A 1057 -19.51 40.40 -4.00
CA GLN A 1057 -18.54 41.31 -3.41
C GLN A 1057 -19.12 42.70 -3.09
N ASP A 1058 -20.12 43.16 -3.85
CA ASP A 1058 -20.75 44.46 -3.58
C ASP A 1058 -21.69 44.39 -2.37
N LEU A 1059 -22.37 43.25 -2.16
CA LEU A 1059 -23.14 43.00 -0.93
C LEU A 1059 -22.23 42.86 0.29
N LEU A 1060 -21.07 42.20 0.15
CA LEU A 1060 -20.05 42.16 1.19
C LEU A 1060 -19.60 43.58 1.58
N ARG A 1061 -19.30 44.43 0.60
CA ARG A 1061 -18.85 45.82 0.82
C ARG A 1061 -19.94 46.75 1.37
N GLN A 1062 -21.18 46.63 0.89
CA GLN A 1062 -22.27 47.57 1.18
C GLN A 1062 -23.12 47.20 2.41
N ARG A 1063 -23.19 45.91 2.78
CA ARG A 1063 -24.14 45.42 3.80
C ARG A 1063 -23.51 44.56 4.88
N LEU A 1064 -22.51 43.75 4.53
CA LEU A 1064 -21.98 42.71 5.41
C LEU A 1064 -20.58 43.00 5.97
N ALA A 1065 -20.07 44.22 5.82
CA ALA A 1065 -18.76 44.62 6.33
C ALA A 1065 -18.58 44.29 7.83
N GLY A 1066 -19.52 44.71 8.67
CA GLY A 1066 -19.52 44.41 10.12
C GLY A 1066 -19.76 42.92 10.43
N GLU A 1067 -20.56 42.23 9.62
CA GLU A 1067 -20.84 40.79 9.77
C GLU A 1067 -19.57 39.95 9.52
N VAL A 1068 -18.84 40.25 8.44
CA VAL A 1068 -17.55 39.63 8.10
C VAL A 1068 -16.53 39.81 9.23
N LEU A 1069 -16.46 41.01 9.80
CA LEU A 1069 -15.53 41.32 10.89
C LEU A 1069 -15.92 40.60 12.18
N ARG A 1070 -17.20 40.63 12.58
CA ARG A 1070 -17.68 39.91 13.76
C ARG A 1070 -17.42 38.41 13.65
N VAL A 1071 -17.73 37.80 12.50
CA VAL A 1071 -17.51 36.36 12.27
C VAL A 1071 -16.02 36.01 12.24
N LEU A 1072 -15.16 36.77 11.54
CA LEU A 1072 -13.74 36.41 11.37
C LEU A 1072 -12.83 36.82 12.54
N HIS A 1073 -13.15 37.92 13.23
CA HIS A 1073 -12.31 38.48 14.30
C HIS A 1073 -12.84 38.13 15.70
N GLU A 1074 -14.12 38.41 15.97
CA GLU A 1074 -14.70 38.32 17.33
C GLU A 1074 -15.16 36.89 17.67
N GLU A 1075 -16.01 36.28 16.84
CA GLU A 1075 -16.68 35.01 17.14
C GLU A 1075 -15.84 33.77 16.75
N GLN A 1076 -14.67 34.00 16.16
CA GLN A 1076 -13.75 32.97 15.64
C GLN A 1076 -14.43 31.98 14.66
N GLY A 1077 -15.43 32.46 13.92
CA GLY A 1077 -16.19 31.70 12.93
C GLY A 1077 -15.45 31.51 11.60
N HIS A 1078 -16.19 30.99 10.62
CA HIS A 1078 -15.67 30.50 9.34
C HIS A 1078 -16.27 31.24 8.14
N LEU A 1079 -15.49 31.40 7.07
CA LEU A 1079 -15.94 31.98 5.80
C LEU A 1079 -15.57 31.05 4.64
N TYR A 1080 -16.56 30.74 3.81
CA TYR A 1080 -16.46 29.83 2.68
C TYR A 1080 -16.76 30.57 1.36
N VAL A 1081 -15.89 30.42 0.37
CA VAL A 1081 -16.08 30.94 -1.00
C VAL A 1081 -16.12 29.76 -1.98
N CYS A 1082 -17.17 29.66 -2.79
CA CYS A 1082 -17.28 28.66 -3.85
C CYS A 1082 -17.78 29.29 -5.16
N GLY A 1083 -17.21 28.93 -6.31
CA GLY A 1083 -17.70 29.42 -7.61
C GLY A 1083 -16.63 29.70 -8.66
N ASP A 1084 -17.00 30.55 -9.63
CA ASP A 1084 -16.13 31.07 -10.69
C ASP A 1084 -14.92 31.81 -10.09
N VAL A 1085 -13.72 31.51 -10.58
CA VAL A 1085 -12.51 32.04 -9.97
C VAL A 1085 -12.31 33.56 -10.08
N ARG A 1086 -12.94 34.23 -11.06
CA ARG A 1086 -12.92 35.70 -11.13
C ARG A 1086 -13.68 36.30 -9.95
N MET A 1087 -14.84 35.72 -9.64
CA MET A 1087 -15.61 36.07 -8.45
C MET A 1087 -14.82 35.77 -7.17
N ALA A 1088 -14.12 34.62 -7.10
CA ALA A 1088 -13.28 34.30 -5.96
C ALA A 1088 -12.16 35.34 -5.72
N ARG A 1089 -11.52 35.82 -6.80
CA ARG A 1089 -10.53 36.91 -6.76
C ARG A 1089 -11.15 38.22 -6.27
N ASP A 1090 -12.31 38.61 -6.81
CA ASP A 1090 -12.99 39.87 -6.45
C ASP A 1090 -13.49 39.87 -4.99
N VAL A 1091 -13.98 38.71 -4.52
CA VAL A 1091 -14.36 38.47 -3.12
C VAL A 1091 -13.13 38.52 -2.23
N ALA A 1092 -12.04 37.82 -2.55
CA ALA A 1092 -10.81 37.87 -1.77
C ALA A 1092 -10.23 39.30 -1.68
N CYS A 1093 -10.22 40.05 -2.80
CA CYS A 1093 -9.81 41.44 -2.83
C CYS A 1093 -10.68 42.33 -1.92
N THR A 1094 -12.01 42.15 -1.99
CA THR A 1094 -12.95 42.95 -1.18
C THR A 1094 -12.87 42.60 0.30
N LEU A 1095 -12.74 41.32 0.65
CA LEU A 1095 -12.58 40.88 2.05
C LEU A 1095 -11.26 41.41 2.65
N LYS A 1096 -10.18 41.41 1.87
CA LYS A 1096 -8.91 42.05 2.26
C LYS A 1096 -9.07 43.55 2.50
N GLN A 1097 -9.74 44.28 1.61
CA GLN A 1097 -10.02 45.72 1.79
C GLN A 1097 -10.87 46.00 3.05
N LEU A 1098 -11.87 45.18 3.33
CA LEU A 1098 -12.72 45.32 4.52
C LEU A 1098 -11.92 45.12 5.82
N VAL A 1099 -11.11 44.06 5.88
CA VAL A 1099 -10.22 43.79 7.02
C VAL A 1099 -9.16 44.88 7.19
N ALA A 1100 -8.51 45.31 6.10
CA ALA A 1100 -7.52 46.38 6.11
C ALA A 1100 -8.07 47.68 6.70
N THR A 1101 -9.27 48.08 6.24
CA THR A 1101 -9.93 49.33 6.65
C THR A 1101 -10.34 49.29 8.12
N ALA A 1102 -10.92 48.18 8.59
CA ALA A 1102 -11.48 48.10 9.94
C ALA A 1102 -10.44 47.79 11.03
N LEU A 1103 -9.40 47.00 10.72
CA LEU A 1103 -8.31 46.69 11.65
C LEU A 1103 -7.11 47.63 11.50
N THR A 1104 -7.17 48.61 10.58
CA THR A 1104 -6.08 49.57 10.28
C THR A 1104 -4.76 48.89 9.92
N LEU A 1105 -4.83 47.85 9.08
CA LEU A 1105 -3.69 47.02 8.69
C LEU A 1105 -3.13 47.43 7.33
N ASN A 1106 -1.81 47.31 7.17
CA ASN A 1106 -1.13 47.46 5.87
C ASN A 1106 -1.26 46.19 5.00
N GLU A 1107 -0.82 46.25 3.74
CA GLU A 1107 -0.99 45.13 2.79
C GLU A 1107 -0.32 43.83 3.25
N GLU A 1108 0.91 43.91 3.80
CA GLU A 1108 1.65 42.75 4.33
C GLU A 1108 0.90 42.09 5.51
N GLN A 1109 0.43 42.89 6.47
CA GLN A 1109 -0.35 42.45 7.62
C GLN A 1109 -1.70 41.82 7.21
N VAL A 1110 -2.29 42.27 6.10
CA VAL A 1110 -3.55 41.74 5.57
C VAL A 1110 -3.32 40.39 4.88
N GLU A 1111 -2.23 40.22 4.12
CA GLU A 1111 -1.84 38.91 3.60
C GLU A 1111 -1.56 37.92 4.74
N ASP A 1112 -0.81 38.34 5.76
CA ASP A 1112 -0.56 37.55 6.97
C ASP A 1112 -1.85 37.15 7.71
N TYR A 1113 -2.82 38.06 7.84
CA TYR A 1113 -4.11 37.76 8.45
C TYR A 1113 -4.90 36.69 7.68
N PHE A 1114 -4.97 36.79 6.36
CA PHE A 1114 -5.64 35.76 5.54
C PHE A 1114 -4.85 34.45 5.46
N PHE A 1115 -3.51 34.50 5.51
CA PHE A 1115 -2.66 33.32 5.66
C PHE A 1115 -2.93 32.61 7.00
N GLN A 1116 -3.04 33.37 8.10
CA GLN A 1116 -3.42 32.83 9.40
C GLN A 1116 -4.81 32.18 9.36
N LEU A 1117 -5.83 32.84 8.83
CA LEU A 1117 -7.18 32.27 8.69
C LEU A 1117 -7.20 30.98 7.84
N LYS A 1118 -6.43 30.91 6.74
CA LYS A 1118 -6.28 29.68 5.95
C LYS A 1118 -5.58 28.58 6.76
N SER A 1119 -4.50 28.92 7.48
CA SER A 1119 -3.76 27.96 8.32
C SER A 1119 -4.57 27.41 9.49
N GLN A 1120 -5.52 28.20 10.03
CA GLN A 1120 -6.46 27.82 11.08
C GLN A 1120 -7.66 27.02 10.56
N LYS A 1121 -7.76 26.78 9.24
CA LYS A 1121 -8.95 26.23 8.56
C LYS A 1121 -10.23 27.03 8.86
N ARG A 1122 -10.16 28.36 8.73
CA ARG A 1122 -11.30 29.29 8.96
C ARG A 1122 -11.66 30.14 7.74
N TYR A 1123 -10.79 30.19 6.73
CA TYR A 1123 -11.08 30.74 5.41
C TYR A 1123 -10.94 29.62 4.36
N HIS A 1124 -12.04 29.31 3.66
CA HIS A 1124 -12.19 28.12 2.82
C HIS A 1124 -12.53 28.49 1.37
N GLU A 1125 -11.97 27.78 0.40
CA GLU A 1125 -12.11 28.06 -1.03
C GLU A 1125 -12.35 26.77 -1.84
N ASP A 1126 -13.48 26.67 -2.55
CA ASP A 1126 -13.80 25.59 -3.51
C ASP A 1126 -14.08 26.18 -4.91
N ILE A 1127 -13.03 26.28 -5.72
CA ILE A 1127 -12.97 27.23 -6.83
C ILE A 1127 -12.83 26.53 -8.18
N PHE A 1128 -13.58 26.99 -9.18
CA PHE A 1128 -13.62 26.40 -10.52
C PHE A 1128 -13.69 27.44 -11.65
N GLY A 1129 -13.38 26.99 -12.88
CA GLY A 1129 -13.46 27.80 -14.10
C GLY A 1129 -12.12 28.40 -14.52
N ALA A 1130 -11.79 28.30 -15.82
CA ALA A 1130 -10.52 28.71 -16.39
C ALA A 1130 -10.39 30.24 -16.55
N VAL A 1131 -9.14 30.73 -16.51
CA VAL A 1131 -8.80 32.10 -16.90
C VAL A 1131 -8.27 32.10 -18.32
N PHE A 1132 -9.07 32.60 -19.25
CA PHE A 1132 -8.66 32.79 -20.65
C PHE A 1132 -7.84 34.08 -20.78
N PRO A 1133 -6.64 34.05 -21.37
CA PRO A 1133 -5.76 35.21 -21.49
C PRO A 1133 -6.17 36.15 -22.65
N TYR A 1134 -7.46 36.53 -22.71
CA TYR A 1134 -8.02 37.33 -23.80
C TYR A 1134 -8.85 38.54 -23.34
N GLU A 1135 -8.35 39.25 -22.32
CA GLU A 1135 -8.72 40.65 -22.07
C GLU A 1135 -7.50 41.57 -22.21
N VAL A 1136 -6.98 41.67 -23.43
CA VAL A 1136 -6.37 42.93 -23.85
C VAL A 1136 -7.49 43.96 -23.85
N LYS A 1137 -7.49 44.88 -22.88
CA LYS A 1137 -8.45 45.98 -22.83
C LYS A 1137 -8.46 46.70 -24.18
N LYS A 1138 -9.66 46.88 -24.77
CA LYS A 1138 -9.86 47.93 -25.77
C LYS A 1138 -9.88 49.27 -25.05
N GLU A 1139 -8.69 49.83 -24.81
CA GLU A 1139 -8.56 51.25 -24.51
C GLU A 1139 -8.79 52.04 -25.81
N GLY A 1140 -9.74 52.99 -25.76
CA GLY A 1140 -10.32 53.61 -26.95
C GLY A 1140 -11.85 53.45 -27.01
N ALA A 1141 -12.65 54.46 -26.67
CA ALA A 1141 -12.25 55.79 -26.20
C ALA A 1141 -13.31 56.41 -25.26
N VAL A 1142 -12.82 56.96 -24.15
CA VAL A 1142 -13.44 58.10 -23.44
C VAL A 1142 -12.28 59.05 -23.17
N GLY A 1143 -12.35 60.28 -23.68
CA GLY A 1143 -11.27 61.26 -23.52
C GLY A 1143 -11.17 61.76 -22.07
N PRO A 1144 -9.97 62.19 -21.61
CA PRO A 1144 -9.83 62.83 -20.31
C PRO A 1144 -10.57 64.18 -20.30
N PRO A 1145 -11.10 64.62 -19.15
CA PRO A 1145 -11.56 66.00 -19.00
C PRO A 1145 -10.35 66.95 -19.16
N SER A 1146 -10.53 68.02 -19.92
CA SER A 1146 -9.48 69.00 -20.19
C SER A 1146 -9.25 69.94 -19.00
N ASP A 1147 -8.03 69.98 -18.47
CA ASP A 1147 -7.55 71.10 -17.63
C ASP A 1147 -6.74 72.08 -18.53
N PRO A 1148 -7.04 73.39 -18.56
CA PRO A 1148 -6.54 74.26 -19.63
C PRO A 1148 -5.28 75.04 -19.27
N ARG A 1149 -4.12 74.68 -19.86
CA ARG A 1149 -3.03 75.63 -20.23
C ARG A 1149 -1.90 75.04 -21.10
N ALA A 1150 -1.70 75.68 -22.25
CA ALA A 1150 -0.43 75.88 -22.98
C ALA A 1150 0.29 74.67 -23.64
N PRO A 1151 1.16 74.90 -24.66
CA PRO A 1151 1.49 73.88 -25.67
C PRO A 1151 3.00 73.59 -25.87
N GLY A 1152 3.34 72.53 -26.63
CA GLY A 1152 4.73 72.32 -27.10
C GLY A 1152 4.99 71.06 -27.95
N ALA A 1153 4.95 71.23 -29.28
CA ALA A 1153 5.74 70.57 -30.35
C ALA A 1153 6.37 69.16 -30.20
N HIS A 1154 6.21 68.37 -31.29
CA HIS A 1154 7.13 67.42 -31.97
C HIS A 1154 8.29 66.70 -31.21
N GLY A 1155 8.60 65.42 -31.45
CA GLY A 1155 8.01 64.41 -32.35
C GLY A 1155 9.05 63.70 -33.25
N LYS A 1156 8.92 62.36 -33.40
CA LYS A 1156 9.85 61.42 -34.10
C LYS A 1156 11.16 61.17 -33.30
N SER A 1157 11.83 60.03 -33.45
CA SER A 1157 11.53 58.84 -34.29
C SER A 1157 10.90 57.70 -33.51
#